data_AF-A0A8B9IYT7-F1
#
_entry.id   AF-A0A8B9IYT7-F1
#
_cell.length_a   1.000
_cell.length_b   1.000
_cell.length_c   1.000
_cell.angle_alpha   90.00
_cell.angle_beta   90.00
_cell.angle_gamma   90.00
#
_symmetry.space_group_name_H-M   'P 1'
#
loop_
_entity.id
_entity.type
_entity.pdbx_description
1 polymer ?
#
loop_
_entity_poly.entity_id
_entity_poly.type
_entity_poly.pdbx_seq_one_letter_code
_entity_poly.pdbx_strand_id
1 'polypeptide(L)'
;MALPVEEWQLCAARCWAALDPALRERLAAASLHDTVRLGCGLLRPEVEVAALQRLCRRARAAKEPAAARFYREEGNRLFGLRQYGAAVRLYSQAASHELPGSPEVSLCFANRSAALFRLGCFEVCLEDIARAESHGYPNRLLPKVLLRKAECLLFLGRLQEAADALSVVENKIAVDGIVTSPTHQTLLGKLSQLKVKIHEKESCPEAAREACGDIQRESEIWEENDSISGASSSLSLKFDTERGRHLVASQDILPGQSLLKEEAFVSVLCPGESLLLQDSSETVWDTRVTNADLYCHRCLRQLLASVPCCGCSYAKYCSQKCADTAWEQYHRTECSLGPLLLTLGVFCHVALRTVLLAGFAEVGRLVEWSHDGDKDLHNPEARCNHLSEAADTRAGTRGIPGCNDSGRYQSSYQAVFNLLPHAEKHSPEHKFLCMLSVIAICKQLQEAGLEAAVLNQESSEKWSKPKACEKPSGELSPELKTVAEAMLRHVLQLQCNAQAITVMQESGSRDGAVVNKKPVRLATAFFPVLSLLNHSCWPNISVSFSGTAATVRASQPIPSGQEVLHCYGPHRCRMRVAERQQLLRQYFFECRCQACLEELESDVKSVVAMRNSFCCPSCRAPMQGEDMLCCSNEACAVSVSRESLSHRLQDLQQQIKNALELLRARKADQAIRMLQKCQMDAGNLLSPEHLLMGEMEDHLAQVYATLGKWQEAARHLQRSIEIVEMHHGPSSVEIGHELFKLAQILFNGFAVSEALSTIQRAEEILLVHCGPQSTQIQELQEMKTCLLELPRSILQRT
;
A
#
# COMPACT_ATOMS: atom_id res chain seq x y z
N MET A 1 2.79 -7.17 -11.97
CA MET A 1 3.28 -7.12 -10.57
C MET A 1 2.53 -8.09 -9.65
N ALA A 2 1.20 -8.22 -9.74
CA ALA A 2 0.47 -9.22 -8.96
C ALA A 2 0.86 -10.66 -9.37
N LEU A 3 0.78 -10.92 -10.68
CA LEU A 3 1.25 -12.15 -11.33
C LEU A 3 2.76 -12.10 -11.63
N PRO A 4 3.38 -13.25 -11.97
CA PRO A 4 4.77 -13.31 -12.40
C PRO A 4 5.13 -12.34 -13.53
N VAL A 5 6.41 -12.05 -13.72
CA VAL A 5 6.89 -11.27 -14.86
C VAL A 5 6.45 -11.90 -16.19
N GLU A 6 6.20 -11.07 -17.20
CA GLU A 6 5.61 -11.49 -18.47
C GLU A 6 6.41 -12.62 -19.15
N GLU A 7 7.74 -12.58 -19.07
CA GLU A 7 8.60 -13.61 -19.65
C GLU A 7 8.41 -14.98 -18.98
N TRP A 8 8.10 -15.01 -17.67
CA TRP A 8 7.76 -16.25 -16.98
C TRP A 8 6.37 -16.74 -17.39
N GLN A 9 5.41 -15.83 -17.56
CA GLN A 9 4.08 -16.19 -18.06
C GLN A 9 4.15 -16.81 -19.46
N LEU A 10 4.96 -16.23 -20.35
CA LEU A 10 5.22 -16.76 -21.69
C LEU A 10 5.94 -18.13 -21.62
N CYS A 11 6.88 -18.30 -20.69
CA CYS A 11 7.54 -19.58 -20.46
C CYS A 11 6.54 -20.66 -20.02
N ALA A 12 5.66 -20.35 -19.08
CA ALA A 12 4.61 -21.26 -18.62
C ALA A 12 3.61 -21.57 -19.74
N ALA A 13 3.18 -20.58 -20.54
CA ALA A 13 2.28 -20.77 -21.67
C ALA A 13 2.87 -21.69 -22.74
N ARG A 14 4.17 -21.54 -23.04
CA ARG A 14 4.89 -22.46 -23.94
C ARG A 14 4.98 -23.88 -23.36
N CYS A 15 5.22 -24.00 -22.06
CA CYS A 15 5.25 -25.29 -21.37
C CYS A 15 3.88 -25.98 -21.46
N TRP A 16 2.80 -25.25 -21.18
CA TRP A 16 1.41 -25.72 -21.31
C TRP A 16 1.11 -26.21 -22.74
N ALA A 17 1.44 -25.40 -23.75
CA ALA A 17 1.18 -25.75 -25.15
C ALA A 17 1.95 -26.99 -25.62
N ALA A 18 3.09 -27.29 -25.01
CA ALA A 18 3.91 -28.47 -25.31
C ALA A 18 3.48 -29.75 -24.57
N LEU A 19 2.52 -29.66 -23.63
CA LEU A 19 2.02 -30.83 -22.92
C LEU A 19 1.14 -31.70 -23.83
N ASP A 20 1.26 -33.01 -23.62
CA ASP A 20 0.35 -34.00 -24.22
C ASP A 20 -1.12 -33.60 -23.96
N PRO A 21 -2.02 -33.68 -24.97
CA PRO A 21 -3.42 -33.32 -24.80
C PRO A 21 -4.11 -34.03 -23.64
N ALA A 22 -3.85 -35.33 -23.42
CA ALA A 22 -4.48 -36.07 -22.32
C ALA A 22 -3.99 -35.59 -20.95
N LEU A 23 -2.72 -35.18 -20.85
CA LEU A 23 -2.20 -34.55 -19.63
C LEU A 23 -2.83 -33.17 -19.37
N ARG A 24 -3.06 -32.37 -20.43
CA ARG A 24 -3.75 -31.07 -20.29
C ARG A 24 -5.18 -31.23 -19.79
N GLU A 25 -5.94 -32.17 -20.34
CA GLU A 25 -7.29 -32.48 -19.87
C GLU A 25 -7.30 -32.93 -18.41
N ARG A 26 -6.36 -33.80 -18.02
CA ARG A 26 -6.19 -34.23 -16.63
C ARG A 26 -5.88 -33.07 -15.69
N LEU A 27 -4.96 -32.17 -16.08
CA LEU A 27 -4.62 -30.99 -15.28
C LEU A 27 -5.77 -29.98 -15.21
N ALA A 28 -6.56 -29.85 -16.27
CA ALA A 28 -7.71 -28.95 -16.29
C ALA A 28 -8.80 -29.36 -15.29
N ALA A 29 -9.04 -30.67 -15.15
CA ALA A 29 -10.06 -31.26 -14.28
C ALA A 29 -9.54 -31.72 -12.90
N ALA A 30 -8.24 -31.59 -12.63
CA ALA A 30 -7.63 -32.07 -11.40
C ALA A 30 -8.01 -31.21 -10.18
N SER A 31 -8.18 -31.87 -9.04
CA SER A 31 -8.17 -31.23 -7.72
C SER A 31 -6.85 -30.44 -7.52
N LEU A 32 -6.80 -29.51 -6.55
CA LEU A 32 -5.55 -28.80 -6.24
C LEU A 32 -4.43 -29.76 -5.83
N HIS A 33 -4.77 -30.80 -5.06
CA HIS A 33 -3.86 -31.86 -4.65
C HIS A 33 -3.26 -32.58 -5.87
N ASP A 34 -4.12 -33.04 -6.79
CA ASP A 34 -3.68 -33.73 -7.99
C ASP A 34 -2.90 -32.82 -8.94
N THR A 35 -3.28 -31.55 -9.02
CA THR A 35 -2.59 -30.54 -9.84
C THR A 35 -1.14 -30.38 -9.38
N VAL A 36 -0.91 -30.27 -8.06
CA VAL A 36 0.45 -30.20 -7.49
C VAL A 36 1.22 -31.50 -7.74
N ARG A 37 0.58 -32.65 -7.51
CA ARG A 37 1.20 -33.97 -7.71
C ARG A 37 1.67 -34.18 -9.15
N LEU A 38 0.82 -33.86 -10.13
CA LEU A 38 1.14 -33.95 -11.55
C LEU A 38 2.18 -32.92 -11.97
N GLY A 39 2.15 -31.73 -11.36
CA GLY A 39 3.05 -30.62 -11.67
C GLY A 39 4.51 -30.82 -11.27
N CYS A 40 4.80 -31.63 -10.24
CA CYS A 40 6.15 -31.76 -9.66
C CYS A 40 7.22 -32.15 -10.71
N GLY A 41 6.83 -32.96 -11.70
CA GLY A 41 7.71 -33.42 -12.77
C GLY A 41 7.85 -32.46 -13.97
N LEU A 42 7.12 -31.36 -14.01
CA LEU A 42 7.00 -30.51 -15.21
C LEU A 42 8.05 -29.39 -15.30
N LEU A 43 8.72 -29.04 -14.19
CA LEU A 43 9.84 -28.10 -14.19
C LEU A 43 11.14 -28.82 -14.55
N ARG A 44 11.60 -28.70 -15.80
CA ARG A 44 12.85 -29.32 -16.26
C ARG A 44 14.04 -28.42 -15.91
N PRO A 45 15.13 -28.97 -15.35
CA PRO A 45 16.30 -28.19 -14.96
C PRO A 45 16.90 -27.34 -16.10
N GLU A 46 17.01 -27.92 -17.29
CA GLU A 46 17.70 -27.29 -18.43
C GLU A 46 16.89 -26.18 -19.13
N VAL A 47 15.58 -26.14 -18.92
CA VAL A 47 14.67 -25.25 -19.66
C VAL A 47 13.97 -24.28 -18.72
N GLU A 48 12.98 -24.75 -17.96
CA GLU A 48 12.16 -23.87 -17.12
C GLU A 48 12.96 -23.31 -15.93
N VAL A 49 13.73 -24.15 -15.23
CA VAL A 49 14.52 -23.69 -14.08
C VAL A 49 15.62 -22.73 -14.52
N ALA A 50 16.35 -23.05 -15.60
CA ALA A 50 17.36 -22.17 -16.17
C ALA A 50 16.77 -20.83 -16.65
N ALA A 51 15.59 -20.83 -17.26
CA ALA A 51 14.89 -19.60 -17.64
C ALA A 51 14.54 -18.75 -16.42
N LEU A 52 13.98 -19.37 -15.37
CA LEU A 52 13.64 -18.69 -14.13
C LEU A 52 14.87 -18.10 -13.44
N GLN A 53 15.97 -18.84 -13.36
CA GLN A 53 17.23 -18.36 -12.81
C GLN A 53 17.79 -17.14 -13.57
N ARG A 54 17.65 -17.10 -14.91
CA ARG A 54 18.02 -15.91 -15.69
C ARG A 54 17.16 -14.70 -15.33
N LEU A 55 15.85 -14.89 -15.18
CA LEU A 55 14.93 -13.82 -14.79
C LEU A 55 15.24 -13.30 -13.38
N CYS A 56 15.53 -14.20 -12.44
CA CYS A 56 15.90 -13.84 -11.06
C CYS A 56 17.15 -12.95 -10.99
N ARG A 57 18.11 -13.08 -11.93
CA ARG A 57 19.32 -12.21 -11.96
C ARG A 57 19.00 -10.73 -12.20
N ARG A 58 17.83 -10.41 -12.77
CA ARG A 58 17.36 -9.03 -12.93
C ARG A 58 16.89 -8.43 -11.60
N ALA A 59 16.38 -9.24 -10.68
CA ALA A 59 15.94 -8.82 -9.37
C ALA A 59 17.12 -8.78 -8.38
N ARG A 60 17.82 -7.65 -8.31
CA ARG A 60 18.95 -7.47 -7.39
C ARG A 60 18.48 -7.29 -5.94
N ALA A 61 18.62 -8.33 -5.15
CA ALA A 61 18.35 -8.31 -3.70
C ALA A 61 19.60 -8.62 -2.86
N ALA A 62 20.76 -8.82 -3.48
CA ALA A 62 22.01 -9.10 -2.78
C ALA A 62 22.66 -7.82 -2.25
N LYS A 63 23.42 -7.98 -1.16
CA LYS A 63 24.29 -6.92 -0.63
C LYS A 63 25.51 -6.77 -1.52
N GLU A 64 25.75 -5.54 -1.98
CA GLU A 64 26.80 -5.22 -2.96
C GLU A 64 27.62 -4.02 -2.44
N PRO A 65 28.84 -4.23 -1.92
CA PRO A 65 29.65 -3.14 -1.36
C PRO A 65 29.94 -1.99 -2.35
N ALA A 66 30.00 -2.29 -3.64
CA ALA A 66 30.18 -1.28 -4.68
C ALA A 66 28.93 -0.38 -4.82
N ALA A 67 27.73 -0.95 -4.71
CA ALA A 67 26.48 -0.19 -4.67
C ALA A 67 26.41 0.69 -3.42
N ALA A 68 26.81 0.16 -2.27
CA ALA A 68 26.84 0.91 -1.02
C ALA A 68 27.74 2.15 -1.11
N ARG A 69 28.93 2.02 -1.72
CA ARG A 69 29.83 3.13 -1.98
C ARG A 69 29.20 4.19 -2.88
N PHE A 70 28.62 3.77 -4.00
CA PHE A 70 27.94 4.66 -4.95
C PHE A 70 26.85 5.50 -4.26
N TYR A 71 25.91 4.85 -3.55
CA TYR A 71 24.82 5.56 -2.88
C TYR A 71 25.32 6.48 -1.77
N ARG A 72 26.37 6.10 -1.03
CA ARG A 72 26.95 6.95 0.01
C ARG A 72 27.62 8.19 -0.58
N GLU A 73 28.32 8.07 -1.69
CA GLU A 73 28.96 9.20 -2.39
C GLU A 73 27.92 10.16 -2.96
N GLU A 74 26.87 9.63 -3.58
CA GLU A 74 25.76 10.44 -4.08
C GLU A 74 24.98 11.10 -2.92
N GLY A 75 24.82 10.40 -1.80
CA GLY A 75 24.29 10.95 -0.55
C GLY A 75 25.11 12.13 -0.04
N ASN A 76 26.45 12.03 -0.08
CA ASN A 76 27.35 13.12 0.29
C ASN A 76 27.20 14.32 -0.64
N ARG A 77 27.05 14.09 -1.96
CA ARG A 77 26.80 15.14 -2.95
C ARG A 77 25.49 15.90 -2.63
N LEU A 78 24.39 15.18 -2.39
CA LEU A 78 23.11 15.78 -2.03
C LEU A 78 23.13 16.49 -0.68
N PHE A 79 23.86 15.96 0.30
CA PHE A 79 24.08 16.63 1.58
C PHE A 79 24.79 17.97 1.40
N GLY A 80 25.82 18.03 0.54
CA GLY A 80 26.52 19.27 0.17
C GLY A 80 25.60 20.30 -0.48
N LEU A 81 24.65 19.83 -1.30
CA LEU A 81 23.58 20.65 -1.91
C LEU A 81 22.44 21.01 -0.95
N ARG A 82 22.55 20.67 0.34
CA ARG A 82 21.52 20.88 1.38
C ARG A 82 20.20 20.16 1.13
N GLN A 83 20.19 19.16 0.26
CA GLN A 83 19.03 18.31 0.00
C GLN A 83 18.98 17.16 1.00
N TYR A 84 18.81 17.49 2.29
CA TYR A 84 19.00 16.54 3.39
C TYR A 84 18.04 15.34 3.33
N GLY A 85 16.76 15.56 2.97
CA GLY A 85 15.79 14.47 2.85
C GLY A 85 16.17 13.44 1.77
N ALA A 86 16.73 13.90 0.65
CA ALA A 86 17.22 13.00 -0.39
C ALA A 86 18.52 12.30 0.02
N ALA A 87 19.41 13.01 0.72
CA ALA A 87 20.63 12.42 1.28
C ALA A 87 20.31 11.29 2.28
N VAL A 88 19.32 11.47 3.17
CA VAL A 88 18.86 10.43 4.10
C VAL A 88 18.44 9.14 3.38
N ARG A 89 17.73 9.27 2.25
CA ARG A 89 17.30 8.11 1.43
C ARG A 89 18.50 7.38 0.84
N LEU A 90 19.45 8.10 0.25
CA LEU A 90 20.65 7.50 -0.33
C LEU A 90 21.56 6.86 0.73
N TYR A 91 21.72 7.47 1.91
CA TYR A 91 22.45 6.81 3.00
C TYR A 91 21.73 5.56 3.52
N SER A 92 20.40 5.53 3.47
CA SER A 92 19.61 4.33 3.80
C SER A 92 19.78 3.21 2.78
N GLN A 93 19.82 3.55 1.48
CA GLN A 93 20.14 2.59 0.41
C GLN A 93 21.59 2.09 0.54
N ALA A 94 22.53 2.97 0.86
CA ALA A 94 23.92 2.58 1.11
C ALA A 94 24.01 1.54 2.25
N ALA A 95 23.37 1.83 3.39
CA ALA A 95 23.33 0.92 4.54
C ALA A 95 22.69 -0.44 4.20
N SER A 96 21.71 -0.50 3.30
CA SER A 96 21.10 -1.78 2.92
C SER A 96 22.00 -2.70 2.11
N HIS A 97 23.00 -2.17 1.40
CA HIS A 97 23.96 -2.97 0.65
C HIS A 97 25.19 -3.39 1.45
N GLU A 98 25.37 -2.87 2.67
CA GLU A 98 26.48 -3.24 3.54
C GLU A 98 26.19 -4.48 4.38
N LEU A 99 27.25 -5.24 4.72
CA LEU A 99 27.16 -6.37 5.63
C LEU A 99 27.02 -5.88 7.09
N PRO A 100 26.24 -6.59 7.94
CA PRO A 100 26.18 -6.28 9.36
C PRO A 100 27.56 -6.27 10.01
N GLY A 101 27.79 -5.31 10.91
CA GLY A 101 29.06 -5.15 11.63
C GLY A 101 30.22 -4.58 10.81
N SER A 102 30.03 -4.22 9.53
CA SER A 102 31.10 -3.55 8.77
C SER A 102 31.35 -2.12 9.27
N PRO A 103 32.61 -1.65 9.34
CA PRO A 103 32.88 -0.24 9.61
C PRO A 103 32.15 0.69 8.62
N GLU A 104 31.91 0.24 7.40
CA GLU A 104 31.21 0.98 6.34
C GLU A 104 29.73 1.24 6.66
N VAL A 105 29.02 0.27 7.25
CA VAL A 105 27.62 0.50 7.67
C VAL A 105 27.54 1.52 8.81
N SER A 106 28.52 1.52 9.71
CA SER A 106 28.61 2.54 10.77
C SER A 106 28.77 3.96 10.20
N LEU A 107 29.55 4.10 9.11
CA LEU A 107 29.71 5.37 8.40
C LEU A 107 28.41 5.81 7.72
N CYS A 108 27.63 4.87 7.19
CA CYS A 108 26.32 5.17 6.60
C CYS A 108 25.35 5.73 7.66
N PHE A 109 25.26 5.11 8.84
CA PHE A 109 24.43 5.62 9.94
C PHE A 109 24.94 6.97 10.49
N ALA A 110 26.26 7.15 10.60
CA ALA A 110 26.83 8.42 11.03
C ALA A 110 26.61 9.57 10.02
N ASN A 111 26.60 9.29 8.72
CA ASN A 111 26.26 10.26 7.69
C ASN A 111 24.75 10.54 7.65
N ARG A 112 23.92 9.50 7.81
CA ARG A 112 22.45 9.64 7.87
C ARG A 112 21.99 10.46 9.07
N SER A 113 22.56 10.21 10.26
CA SER A 113 22.31 11.05 11.45
C SER A 113 22.72 12.50 11.23
N ALA A 114 23.72 12.78 10.37
CA ALA A 114 24.10 14.15 10.04
C ALA A 114 22.98 14.85 9.27
N ALA A 115 22.38 14.16 8.30
CA ALA A 115 21.27 14.69 7.51
C ALA A 115 20.00 14.82 8.35
N LEU A 116 19.69 13.83 9.20
CA LEU A 116 18.55 13.85 10.13
C LEU A 116 18.64 15.02 11.12
N PHE A 117 19.83 15.29 11.65
CA PHE A 117 20.06 16.44 12.52
C PHE A 117 19.72 17.77 11.84
N ARG A 118 20.08 17.92 10.56
CA ARG A 118 19.76 19.13 9.78
C ARG A 118 18.28 19.25 9.44
N LEU A 119 17.54 18.14 9.49
CA LEU A 119 16.09 18.10 9.33
C LEU A 119 15.33 18.30 10.66
N GLY A 120 16.04 18.45 11.79
CA GLY A 120 15.41 18.57 13.12
C GLY A 120 14.83 17.26 13.67
N CYS A 121 15.11 16.12 13.04
CA CYS A 121 14.62 14.81 13.48
C CYS A 121 15.52 14.25 14.59
N PHE A 122 15.53 14.89 15.76
CA PHE A 122 16.52 14.65 16.81
C PHE A 122 16.45 13.24 17.43
N GLU A 123 15.27 12.69 17.70
CA GLU A 123 15.14 11.32 18.25
C GLU A 123 15.67 10.27 17.27
N VAL A 124 15.25 10.33 16.00
CA VAL A 124 15.74 9.39 14.96
C VAL A 124 17.23 9.56 14.71
N CYS A 125 17.75 10.78 14.85
CA CYS A 125 19.19 11.04 14.81
C CYS A 125 19.92 10.32 15.95
N LEU A 126 19.40 10.34 17.17
CA LEU A 126 20.00 9.63 18.32
C LEU A 126 20.03 8.11 18.10
N GLU A 127 18.98 7.53 17.53
CA GLU A 127 18.96 6.11 17.19
C GLU A 127 20.06 5.74 16.18
N ASP A 128 20.25 6.54 15.14
CA ASP A 128 21.31 6.30 14.15
C ASP A 128 22.72 6.49 14.71
N ILE A 129 22.89 7.40 15.68
CA ILE A 129 24.14 7.53 16.43
C ILE A 129 24.42 6.24 17.19
N ALA A 130 23.43 5.73 17.94
CA ALA A 130 23.57 4.47 18.67
C ALA A 130 23.87 3.28 17.74
N ARG A 131 23.22 3.23 16.56
CA ARG A 131 23.51 2.21 15.53
C ARG A 131 24.93 2.34 14.98
N ALA A 132 25.43 3.55 14.74
CA ALA A 132 26.80 3.74 14.30
C ALA A 132 27.78 3.20 15.36
N GLU A 133 27.58 3.56 16.64
CA GLU A 133 28.40 3.08 17.76
C GLU A 133 28.38 1.54 17.87
N SER A 134 27.20 0.92 17.79
CA SER A 134 27.06 -0.54 17.89
C SER A 134 27.71 -1.31 16.74
N HIS A 135 27.95 -0.66 15.60
CA HIS A 135 28.59 -1.24 14.42
C HIS A 135 30.08 -0.89 14.30
N GLY A 136 30.72 -0.45 15.40
CA GLY A 136 32.16 -0.23 15.43
C GLY A 136 32.60 1.07 14.75
N TYR A 137 31.85 2.16 14.94
CA TYR A 137 32.21 3.47 14.40
C TYR A 137 33.66 3.86 14.76
N PRO A 138 34.47 4.35 13.80
CA PRO A 138 35.90 4.59 14.04
C PRO A 138 36.16 5.55 15.21
N ASN A 139 36.99 5.12 16.19
CA ASN A 139 37.30 5.89 17.40
C ASN A 139 37.72 7.34 17.12
N ARG A 140 38.57 7.54 16.10
CA ARG A 140 39.05 8.88 15.66
C ARG A 140 37.93 9.85 15.22
N LEU A 141 36.77 9.32 14.81
CA LEU A 141 35.63 10.11 14.36
C LEU A 141 34.54 10.23 15.43
N LEU A 142 34.58 9.39 16.46
CA LEU A 142 33.55 9.28 17.48
C LEU A 142 33.22 10.59 18.21
N PRO A 143 34.19 11.48 18.55
CA PRO A 143 33.89 12.79 19.14
C PRO A 143 32.89 13.62 18.31
N LYS A 144 32.95 13.52 16.97
CA LYS A 144 32.05 14.25 16.06
C LYS A 144 30.59 13.82 16.20
N VAL A 145 30.37 12.53 16.37
CA VAL A 145 29.03 11.94 16.49
C VAL A 145 28.47 12.16 17.89
N LEU A 146 29.31 12.06 18.92
CA LEU A 146 28.91 12.33 20.30
C LEU A 146 28.58 13.81 20.57
N LEU A 147 29.28 14.76 19.92
CA LEU A 147 28.84 16.17 19.99
C LEU A 147 27.46 16.37 19.37
N ARG A 148 27.17 15.71 18.24
CA ARG A 148 25.82 15.72 17.65
C ARG A 148 24.79 15.10 18.61
N LYS A 149 25.14 14.03 19.32
CA LYS A 149 24.30 13.40 20.36
C LYS A 149 23.96 14.41 21.45
N ALA A 150 24.95 15.11 21.99
CA ALA A 150 24.74 16.16 22.99
C ALA A 150 23.85 17.31 22.46
N GLU A 151 24.08 17.76 21.23
CA GLU A 151 23.23 18.77 20.57
C GLU A 151 21.77 18.30 20.44
N CYS A 152 21.53 17.07 19.97
CA CYS A 152 20.18 16.51 19.90
C CYS A 152 19.50 16.48 21.27
N LEU A 153 20.20 15.99 22.30
CA LEU A 153 19.66 15.89 23.66
C LEU A 153 19.32 17.27 24.24
N LEU A 154 20.12 18.31 23.93
CA LEU A 154 19.83 19.69 24.30
C LEU A 154 18.58 20.26 23.63
N PHE A 155 18.37 19.95 22.35
CA PHE A 155 17.16 20.35 21.63
C PHE A 155 15.91 19.63 22.16
N LEU A 156 16.07 18.39 22.63
CA LEU A 156 15.01 17.60 23.26
C LEU A 156 14.79 17.91 24.74
N GLY A 157 15.59 18.79 25.35
CA GLY A 157 15.49 19.14 26.78
C GLY A 157 16.03 18.08 27.75
N ARG A 158 16.71 17.04 27.24
CA ARG A 158 17.32 15.95 28.03
C ARG A 158 18.71 16.38 28.54
N LEU A 159 18.74 17.38 29.43
CA LEU A 159 19.96 18.08 29.85
C LEU A 159 21.01 17.16 30.50
N GLN A 160 20.59 16.27 31.40
CA GLN A 160 21.52 15.35 32.08
C GLN A 160 22.23 14.43 31.09
N GLU A 161 21.49 13.82 30.16
CA GLU A 161 22.08 12.94 29.14
C GLU A 161 23.01 13.70 28.20
N ALA A 162 22.71 14.98 27.92
CA ALA A 162 23.59 15.84 27.13
C ALA A 162 24.91 16.11 27.85
N ALA A 163 24.87 16.39 29.16
CA ALA A 163 26.06 16.57 29.99
C ALA A 163 26.91 15.29 30.05
N ASP A 164 26.27 14.13 30.24
CA ASP A 164 26.95 12.83 30.25
C ASP A 164 27.64 12.57 28.90
N ALA A 165 26.97 12.85 27.78
CA ALA A 165 27.54 12.72 26.45
C ALA A 165 28.76 13.64 26.24
N LEU A 166 28.73 14.88 26.74
CA LEU A 166 29.88 15.81 26.68
C LEU A 166 31.06 15.33 27.53
N SER A 167 30.80 14.77 28.71
CA SER A 167 31.85 14.17 29.56
C SER A 167 32.59 13.03 28.83
N VAL A 168 31.84 12.18 28.11
CA VAL A 168 32.44 11.13 27.28
C VAL A 168 33.30 11.70 26.15
N VAL A 169 32.88 12.81 25.53
CA VAL A 169 33.67 13.49 24.49
C VAL A 169 34.98 14.03 25.06
N GLU A 170 34.95 14.68 26.22
CA GLU A 170 36.14 15.19 26.91
C GLU A 170 37.15 14.10 27.21
N ASN A 171 36.70 13.00 27.80
CA ASN A 171 37.57 11.88 28.14
C ASN A 171 38.23 11.31 26.87
N LYS A 172 37.50 11.21 25.76
CA LYS A 172 38.05 10.71 24.48
C LYS A 172 39.04 11.70 23.85
N ILE A 173 38.72 12.99 23.87
CA ILE A 173 39.62 14.05 23.37
C ILE A 173 40.92 14.10 24.19
N ALA A 174 40.84 13.91 25.51
CA ALA A 174 42.01 13.91 26.39
C ALA A 174 42.95 12.71 26.13
N VAL A 175 42.40 11.55 25.75
CA VAL A 175 43.16 10.31 25.51
C VAL A 175 43.92 10.32 24.16
N ASP A 176 43.44 11.04 23.14
CA ASP A 176 44.05 11.04 21.79
C ASP A 176 45.37 11.86 21.69
N GLY A 177 45.81 12.52 22.76
CA GLY A 177 47.22 12.83 23.06
C GLY A 177 48.05 13.72 22.12
N ILE A 178 47.63 14.08 20.90
CA ILE A 178 48.43 14.91 19.98
C ILE A 178 47.57 16.03 19.36
N VAL A 179 47.80 17.23 19.87
CA VAL A 179 47.19 18.51 19.50
C VAL A 179 47.90 19.07 18.26
N THR A 180 47.21 19.22 17.13
CA THR A 180 47.58 20.17 16.04
C THR A 180 46.57 20.26 14.88
N SER A 181 45.58 19.38 14.76
CA SER A 181 44.64 19.44 13.62
C SER A 181 43.60 20.57 13.76
N PRO A 182 43.31 21.36 12.70
CA PRO A 182 42.24 22.38 12.69
C PRO A 182 40.84 21.82 13.06
N THR A 183 40.60 20.55 12.76
CA THR A 183 39.35 19.86 13.13
C THR A 183 39.21 19.70 14.64
N HIS A 184 40.31 19.51 15.37
CA HIS A 184 40.31 19.33 16.82
C HIS A 184 39.97 20.63 17.56
N GLN A 185 40.53 21.76 17.13
CA GLN A 185 40.20 23.09 17.67
C GLN A 185 38.71 23.43 17.47
N THR A 186 38.15 23.04 16.32
CA THR A 186 36.71 23.22 16.03
C THR A 186 35.83 22.40 16.98
N LEU A 187 36.24 21.17 17.31
CA LEU A 187 35.51 20.30 18.24
C LEU A 187 35.53 20.87 19.67
N LEU A 188 36.69 21.33 20.15
CA LEU A 188 36.82 21.96 21.47
C LEU A 188 35.98 23.24 21.60
N GLY A 189 35.98 24.09 20.56
CA GLY A 189 35.15 25.30 20.53
C GLY A 189 33.65 25.00 20.55
N LYS A 190 33.21 23.93 19.89
CA LYS A 190 31.81 23.47 19.99
C LYS A 190 31.48 22.90 21.35
N LEU A 191 32.38 22.11 21.94
CA LEU A 191 32.19 21.53 23.27
C LEU A 191 32.01 22.62 24.33
N SER A 192 32.85 23.66 24.31
CA SER A 192 32.72 24.79 25.24
C SER A 192 31.42 25.56 25.04
N GLN A 193 31.02 25.82 23.78
CA GLN A 193 29.72 26.44 23.47
C GLN A 193 28.53 25.63 23.98
N LEU A 194 28.57 24.30 23.85
CA LEU A 194 27.47 23.45 24.30
C LEU A 194 27.38 23.42 25.82
N LYS A 195 28.51 23.34 26.53
CA LYS A 195 28.54 23.44 28.00
C LYS A 195 27.90 24.73 28.51
N VAL A 196 28.22 25.86 27.89
CA VAL A 196 27.61 27.16 28.23
C VAL A 196 26.10 27.09 28.04
N LYS A 197 25.61 26.55 26.91
CA LYS A 197 24.17 26.40 26.66
C LYS A 197 23.46 25.46 27.65
N ILE A 198 24.11 24.38 28.09
CA ILE A 198 23.55 23.50 29.14
C ILE A 198 23.41 24.30 30.43
N HIS A 199 24.49 24.96 30.85
CA HIS A 199 24.53 25.72 32.09
C HIS A 199 23.56 26.92 32.10
N GLU A 200 23.40 27.61 30.97
CA GLU A 200 22.41 28.68 30.79
C GLU A 200 20.97 28.14 30.93
N LYS A 201 20.67 26.98 30.34
CA LYS A 201 19.35 26.31 30.49
C LYS A 201 19.11 25.75 31.89
N GLU A 202 20.14 25.29 32.59
CA GLU A 202 20.04 24.85 33.98
C GLU A 202 19.81 26.03 34.94
N SER A 203 20.39 27.19 34.62
CA SER A 203 20.33 28.41 35.45
C SER A 203 19.04 29.24 35.25
N CYS A 204 18.28 28.97 34.18
CA CYS A 204 16.98 29.58 33.91
C CYS A 204 15.95 28.47 33.60
N PRO A 205 15.27 27.90 34.62
CA PRO A 205 14.15 27.02 34.37
C PRO A 205 13.02 27.85 33.73
N GLU A 206 12.90 27.79 32.41
CA GLU A 206 11.68 28.23 31.74
C GLU A 206 10.52 27.47 32.38
N ALA A 207 9.48 28.22 32.80
CA ALA A 207 8.21 27.63 33.20
C ALA A 207 7.80 26.66 32.09
N ALA A 208 7.54 25.41 32.48
CA ALA A 208 7.17 24.34 31.58
C ALA A 208 6.20 24.87 30.53
N ARG A 209 6.65 24.93 29.28
CA ARG A 209 5.71 24.98 28.16
C ARG A 209 4.90 23.71 28.30
N GLU A 210 3.67 23.89 28.77
CA GLU A 210 2.66 22.85 28.80
C GLU A 210 2.75 22.10 27.48
N ALA A 211 2.99 20.80 27.57
CA ALA A 211 2.75 19.90 26.47
C ALA A 211 1.37 20.28 25.93
N CYS A 212 1.33 20.66 24.64
CA CYS A 212 0.08 20.87 23.93
C CYS A 212 -0.82 19.71 24.29
N GLY A 213 -1.92 20.04 24.99
CA GLY A 213 -2.74 19.04 25.64
C GLY A 213 -3.08 17.95 24.66
N ASP A 214 -2.88 16.70 25.07
CA ASP A 214 -3.70 15.61 24.57
C ASP A 214 -5.13 16.08 24.84
N ILE A 215 -5.76 16.68 23.82
CA ILE A 215 -7.21 16.73 23.73
C ILE A 215 -7.59 15.28 23.93
N GLN A 216 -8.17 14.98 25.09
CA GLN A 216 -8.78 13.70 25.37
C GLN A 216 -9.77 13.48 24.24
N ARG A 217 -9.34 12.75 23.21
CA ARG A 217 -10.18 12.37 22.09
C ARG A 217 -11.28 11.56 22.72
N GLU A 218 -12.51 12.02 22.56
CA GLU A 218 -13.67 11.20 22.82
C GLU A 218 -13.44 9.89 22.06
N SER A 219 -13.11 8.84 22.81
CA SER A 219 -12.93 7.51 22.25
C SER A 219 -14.30 7.12 21.73
N GLU A 220 -14.40 7.00 20.41
CA GLU A 220 -15.58 6.47 19.73
C GLU A 220 -16.02 5.21 20.49
N ILE A 221 -17.26 5.20 20.99
CA ILE A 221 -17.81 4.08 21.75
C ILE A 221 -17.77 2.85 20.84
N TRP A 222 -16.86 1.93 21.12
CA TRP A 222 -16.65 0.71 20.34
C TRP A 222 -17.08 -0.49 21.18
N GLU A 223 -18.23 -1.05 20.82
CA GLU A 223 -18.68 -2.34 21.32
C GLU A 223 -18.36 -3.40 20.27
N GLU A 224 -17.44 -4.29 20.61
CA GLU A 224 -17.01 -5.37 19.70
C GLU A 224 -18.06 -6.49 19.65
N ASN A 225 -18.19 -7.11 18.49
CA ASN A 225 -19.04 -8.26 18.27
C ASN A 225 -18.42 -9.54 18.86
N ASP A 226 -19.19 -10.25 19.68
CA ASP A 226 -18.75 -11.52 20.26
C ASP A 226 -18.53 -12.62 19.21
N SER A 227 -19.26 -12.58 18.10
CA SER A 227 -19.24 -13.61 17.06
C SER A 227 -18.29 -13.30 15.89
N ILE A 228 -17.85 -12.04 15.73
CA ILE A 228 -16.98 -11.62 14.62
C ILE A 228 -15.87 -10.72 15.17
N SER A 229 -14.63 -11.21 15.22
CA SER A 229 -13.49 -10.41 15.72
C SER A 229 -13.30 -9.13 14.91
N GLY A 230 -13.11 -8.00 15.60
CA GLY A 230 -12.88 -6.71 14.97
C GLY A 230 -14.11 -6.07 14.33
N ALA A 231 -15.30 -6.68 14.41
CA ALA A 231 -16.55 -6.08 13.94
C ALA A 231 -17.30 -5.39 15.09
N SER A 232 -18.16 -4.42 14.78
CA SER A 232 -19.09 -3.82 15.73
C SER A 232 -20.22 -4.79 16.12
N SER A 233 -20.74 -4.68 17.35
CA SER A 233 -21.96 -5.35 17.81
C SER A 233 -23.19 -5.07 16.92
N SER A 234 -23.15 -3.98 16.15
CA SER A 234 -24.17 -3.61 15.14
C SER A 234 -24.16 -4.48 13.87
N LEU A 235 -23.24 -5.45 13.75
CA LEU A 235 -23.14 -6.34 12.59
C LEU A 235 -23.55 -7.78 12.93
N SER A 236 -23.97 -8.52 11.91
CA SER A 236 -24.24 -9.96 12.01
C SER A 236 -23.78 -10.68 10.75
N LEU A 237 -23.16 -11.85 10.93
CA LEU A 237 -22.74 -12.72 9.84
C LEU A 237 -23.89 -13.63 9.43
N LYS A 238 -24.22 -13.62 8.15
CA LYS A 238 -25.24 -14.48 7.54
C LYS A 238 -24.66 -15.29 6.39
N PHE A 239 -25.39 -16.32 5.99
CA PHE A 239 -25.07 -17.16 4.84
C PHE A 239 -26.34 -17.49 4.07
N ASP A 240 -26.31 -17.35 2.76
CA ASP A 240 -27.30 -17.91 1.84
C ASP A 240 -26.63 -18.41 0.55
N THR A 241 -27.37 -19.13 -0.28
CA THR A 241 -26.83 -19.77 -1.49
C THR A 241 -26.48 -18.81 -2.62
N GLU A 242 -27.11 -17.63 -2.66
CA GLU A 242 -26.90 -16.66 -3.75
C GLU A 242 -25.71 -15.75 -3.45
N ARG A 243 -25.63 -15.25 -2.21
CA ARG A 243 -24.62 -14.29 -1.77
C ARG A 243 -23.45 -14.92 -1.04
N GLY A 244 -23.59 -16.18 -0.60
CA GLY A 244 -22.63 -16.81 0.29
C GLY A 244 -22.60 -16.12 1.65
N ARG A 245 -21.41 -16.02 2.25
CA ARG A 245 -21.19 -15.32 3.53
C ARG A 245 -21.29 -13.82 3.31
N HIS A 246 -22.07 -13.13 4.14
CA HIS A 246 -22.24 -11.68 4.05
C HIS A 246 -22.54 -11.06 5.41
N LEU A 247 -22.20 -9.77 5.55
CA LEU A 247 -22.47 -8.99 6.75
C LEU A 247 -23.74 -8.16 6.58
N VAL A 248 -24.61 -8.18 7.59
CA VAL A 248 -25.80 -7.32 7.66
C VAL A 248 -25.80 -6.49 8.92
N ALA A 249 -26.50 -5.35 8.88
CA ALA A 249 -26.78 -4.54 10.05
C ALA A 249 -27.76 -5.27 10.98
N SER A 250 -27.45 -5.39 12.27
CA SER A 250 -28.36 -5.91 13.30
C SER A 250 -29.29 -4.82 13.85
N GLN A 251 -28.90 -3.56 13.69
CA GLN A 251 -29.64 -2.36 14.09
C GLN A 251 -29.39 -1.25 13.07
N ASP A 252 -30.11 -0.12 13.20
CA ASP A 252 -29.86 1.04 12.35
C ASP A 252 -28.47 1.63 12.62
N ILE A 253 -27.71 1.84 11.55
CA ILE A 253 -26.34 2.36 11.57
C ILE A 253 -26.33 3.75 10.96
N LEU A 254 -25.71 4.69 11.66
CA LEU A 254 -25.57 6.08 11.23
C LEU A 254 -24.28 6.28 10.42
N PRO A 255 -24.27 7.24 9.46
CA PRO A 255 -23.05 7.64 8.76
C PRO A 255 -21.92 8.00 9.75
N GLY A 256 -20.72 7.53 9.45
CA GLY A 256 -19.52 7.78 10.22
C GLY A 256 -19.21 6.73 11.29
N GLN A 257 -20.20 5.93 11.70
CA GLN A 257 -19.98 4.86 12.69
C GLN A 257 -18.96 3.84 12.18
N SER A 258 -18.00 3.48 13.04
CA SER A 258 -17.04 2.41 12.76
C SER A 258 -17.71 1.04 12.81
N LEU A 259 -17.51 0.26 11.74
CA LEU A 259 -18.15 -1.05 11.54
C LEU A 259 -17.17 -2.20 11.71
N LEU A 260 -15.93 -2.02 11.23
CA LEU A 260 -14.89 -3.05 11.27
C LEU A 260 -13.51 -2.42 11.44
N LYS A 261 -12.68 -3.04 12.28
CA LYS A 261 -11.27 -2.73 12.51
C LYS A 261 -10.50 -4.05 12.48
N GLU A 262 -9.70 -4.26 11.45
CA GLU A 262 -8.99 -5.52 11.24
C GLU A 262 -7.52 -5.27 10.86
N GLU A 263 -6.60 -5.94 11.54
CA GLU A 263 -5.21 -6.05 11.08
C GLU A 263 -5.10 -7.11 10.00
N ALA A 264 -4.32 -6.82 8.94
CA ALA A 264 -4.08 -7.80 7.89
C ALA A 264 -3.50 -9.10 8.47
N PHE A 265 -4.10 -10.24 8.15
CA PHE A 265 -3.52 -11.55 8.51
C PHE A 265 -2.13 -11.70 7.87
N VAL A 266 -2.00 -11.26 6.62
CA VAL A 266 -0.75 -11.18 5.89
C VAL A 266 -0.77 -9.96 5.00
N SER A 267 0.38 -9.31 4.83
CA SER A 267 0.58 -8.28 3.82
C SER A 267 1.96 -8.38 3.18
N VAL A 268 2.05 -7.99 1.91
CA VAL A 268 3.30 -7.87 1.16
C VAL A 268 3.34 -6.53 0.44
N LEU A 269 4.40 -5.77 0.69
CA LEU A 269 4.69 -4.51 0.04
C LEU A 269 4.89 -4.71 -1.47
N CYS A 270 4.18 -3.95 -2.29
CA CYS A 270 4.31 -4.00 -3.74
C CYS A 270 5.60 -3.26 -4.16
N PRO A 271 6.51 -3.91 -4.92
CA PRO A 271 7.81 -3.34 -5.27
C PRO A 271 7.77 -2.01 -6.05
N GLY A 272 6.65 -1.71 -6.74
CA GLY A 272 6.49 -0.57 -7.65
C GLY A 272 6.99 -0.86 -9.08
N GLU A 273 6.49 -0.11 -10.07
CA GLU A 273 6.72 -0.38 -11.51
C GLU A 273 8.19 -0.26 -11.95
N SER A 274 9.02 0.51 -11.22
CA SER A 274 10.40 0.82 -11.62
C SER A 274 11.41 -0.31 -11.46
N LEU A 275 11.11 -1.37 -10.70
CA LEU A 275 12.08 -2.46 -10.45
C LEU A 275 12.24 -3.45 -11.61
N LEU A 276 11.31 -3.48 -12.56
CA LEU A 276 11.32 -4.44 -13.67
C LEU A 276 11.79 -3.86 -15.01
N LEU A 277 12.03 -2.54 -15.08
CA LEU A 277 12.36 -1.82 -16.33
C LEU A 277 13.88 -1.68 -16.60
N GLN A 278 14.75 -2.43 -15.91
CA GLN A 278 16.21 -2.28 -15.99
C GLN A 278 16.88 -2.97 -17.20
N ASP A 279 16.28 -2.95 -18.38
CA ASP A 279 16.91 -3.50 -19.59
C ASP A 279 17.70 -2.44 -20.41
N SER A 280 17.82 -1.18 -19.97
CA SER A 280 18.36 -0.10 -20.85
C SER A 280 19.20 1.05 -20.23
N SER A 281 19.72 0.96 -19.00
CA SER A 281 20.59 2.04 -18.43
C SER A 281 22.08 1.70 -18.45
N GLU A 282 22.91 2.61 -18.96
CA GLU A 282 24.39 2.55 -18.92
C GLU A 282 24.97 2.59 -17.49
N THR A 283 24.18 2.97 -16.47
CA THR A 283 24.61 2.98 -15.06
C THR A 283 24.18 1.72 -14.32
N VAL A 284 25.13 1.04 -13.67
CA VAL A 284 24.94 -0.23 -12.93
C VAL A 284 23.97 -0.10 -11.74
N TRP A 285 23.79 1.09 -11.18
CA TRP A 285 22.90 1.39 -10.05
C TRP A 285 22.06 2.65 -10.32
N ASP A 286 20.88 2.72 -9.72
CA ASP A 286 19.84 3.72 -9.97
C ASP A 286 19.45 4.43 -8.67
N THR A 287 19.32 5.75 -8.71
CA THR A 287 18.95 6.57 -7.53
C THR A 287 17.43 6.77 -7.39
N ARG A 288 16.63 6.22 -8.32
CA ARG A 288 15.17 6.23 -8.22
C ARG A 288 14.73 5.50 -6.96
N VAL A 289 13.73 6.09 -6.32
CA VAL A 289 13.19 5.62 -5.04
C VAL A 289 11.99 4.75 -5.32
N THR A 290 11.99 3.54 -4.75
CA THR A 290 10.88 2.58 -4.87
C THR A 290 10.05 2.54 -3.60
N ASN A 291 8.90 1.87 -3.64
CA ASN A 291 8.12 1.60 -2.42
C ASN A 291 8.95 0.83 -1.37
N ALA A 292 9.84 -0.07 -1.82
CA ALA A 292 10.75 -0.82 -0.96
C ALA A 292 11.76 0.07 -0.22
N ASP A 293 12.03 1.28 -0.72
CA ASP A 293 12.88 2.26 -0.04
C ASP A 293 12.10 3.16 0.91
N LEU A 294 10.80 3.33 0.64
CA LEU A 294 9.93 4.29 1.32
C LEU A 294 9.11 3.71 2.45
N TYR A 295 8.90 2.39 2.50
CA TYR A 295 7.97 1.79 3.45
C TYR A 295 8.54 0.54 4.13
N CYS A 296 8.18 0.37 5.39
CA CYS A 296 8.55 -0.78 6.18
C CYS A 296 7.95 -2.05 5.58
N HIS A 297 8.76 -3.08 5.37
CA HIS A 297 8.32 -4.36 4.80
C HIS A 297 7.44 -5.21 5.73
N ARG A 298 7.29 -4.79 6.99
CA ARG A 298 6.40 -5.42 7.99
C ARG A 298 5.13 -4.60 8.20
N CYS A 299 5.25 -3.40 8.75
CA CYS A 299 4.10 -2.60 9.20
C CYS A 299 3.63 -1.54 8.19
N LEU A 300 4.27 -1.45 7.02
CA LEU A 300 3.97 -0.48 5.97
C LEU A 300 4.08 1.00 6.37
N ARG A 301 4.64 1.31 7.56
CA ARG A 301 4.96 2.68 7.96
C ARG A 301 6.00 3.28 7.04
N GLN A 302 5.83 4.55 6.65
CA GLN A 302 6.81 5.27 5.86
C GLN A 302 8.15 5.37 6.60
N LEU A 303 9.24 5.12 5.87
CA LEU A 303 10.60 5.10 6.38
C LEU A 303 11.20 6.49 6.27
N LEU A 304 11.52 7.08 7.42
CA LEU A 304 12.44 8.21 7.49
C LEU A 304 13.88 7.72 7.50
N ALA A 305 14.19 6.74 8.35
CA ALA A 305 15.50 6.11 8.46
C ALA A 305 15.30 4.59 8.61
N SER A 306 15.75 3.81 7.63
CA SER A 306 15.53 2.37 7.63
C SER A 306 16.54 1.60 8.48
N VAL A 307 16.08 0.52 9.09
CA VAL A 307 16.90 -0.60 9.56
C VAL A 307 16.95 -1.63 8.43
N PRO A 308 18.11 -1.87 7.79
CA PRO A 308 18.21 -2.83 6.70
C PRO A 308 18.22 -4.27 7.21
N CYS A 309 17.76 -5.21 6.38
CA CYS A 309 17.95 -6.63 6.62
C CYS A 309 19.44 -7.00 6.72
N CYS A 310 19.75 -8.01 7.53
CA CYS A 310 21.10 -8.55 7.67
C CYS A 310 21.55 -9.42 6.48
N GLY A 311 20.61 -10.06 5.76
CA GLY A 311 20.91 -10.98 4.66
C GLY A 311 20.76 -10.38 3.25
N CYS A 312 19.73 -9.56 3.01
CA CYS A 312 19.44 -8.97 1.71
C CYS A 312 19.51 -7.44 1.72
N SER A 313 19.59 -6.83 0.53
CA SER A 313 19.53 -5.36 0.34
C SER A 313 18.12 -4.84 0.08
N TYR A 314 17.16 -5.74 -0.15
CA TYR A 314 15.79 -5.38 -0.50
C TYR A 314 14.96 -4.97 0.72
N ALA A 315 14.86 -5.86 1.72
CA ALA A 315 13.97 -5.66 2.86
C ALA A 315 14.50 -4.59 3.84
N LYS A 316 13.62 -3.66 4.18
CA LYS A 316 13.87 -2.50 5.04
C LYS A 316 12.76 -2.33 6.07
N TYR A 317 13.13 -1.95 7.29
CA TYR A 317 12.23 -1.86 8.43
C TYR A 317 12.28 -0.49 9.09
N CYS A 318 11.20 -0.08 9.77
CA CYS A 318 11.17 1.19 10.49
C CYS A 318 11.88 1.14 11.84
N SER A 319 12.14 -0.05 12.39
CA SER A 319 12.77 -0.25 13.69
C SER A 319 13.37 -1.65 13.79
N GLN A 320 14.26 -1.84 14.76
CA GLN A 320 14.86 -3.15 15.06
C GLN A 320 13.78 -4.18 15.41
N LYS A 321 12.79 -3.79 16.24
CA LYS A 321 11.62 -4.62 16.56
C LYS A 321 10.90 -5.13 15.30
N CYS A 322 10.68 -4.27 14.29
CA CYS A 322 10.04 -4.72 13.06
C CYS A 322 10.93 -5.66 12.23
N ALA A 323 12.25 -5.47 12.26
CA ALA A 323 13.20 -6.35 11.60
C ALA A 323 13.23 -7.73 12.25
N ASP A 324 13.32 -7.79 13.59
CA ASP A 324 13.38 -9.03 14.36
C ASP A 324 12.08 -9.83 14.23
N THR A 325 10.92 -9.20 14.43
CA THR A 325 9.64 -9.89 14.27
C THR A 325 9.44 -10.42 12.85
N ALA A 326 9.82 -9.65 11.82
CA ALA A 326 9.74 -10.13 10.45
C ALA A 326 10.69 -11.31 10.21
N TRP A 327 11.92 -11.24 10.72
CA TRP A 327 12.91 -12.30 10.60
C TRP A 327 12.43 -13.61 11.23
N GLU A 328 11.92 -13.55 12.46
CA GLU A 328 11.41 -14.69 13.21
C GLU A 328 10.19 -15.35 12.54
N GLN A 329 9.27 -14.54 12.00
CA GLN A 329 8.00 -15.05 11.49
C GLN A 329 8.03 -15.54 10.04
N TYR A 330 8.78 -14.89 9.15
CA TYR A 330 8.73 -15.22 7.73
C TYR A 330 10.00 -14.87 6.95
N HIS A 331 10.63 -13.73 7.25
CA HIS A 331 11.66 -13.17 6.39
C HIS A 331 12.95 -13.99 6.38
N ARG A 332 13.28 -14.72 7.45
CA ARG A 332 14.42 -15.65 7.44
C ARG A 332 14.33 -16.64 6.27
N THR A 333 13.15 -17.21 6.05
CA THR A 333 12.87 -18.14 4.96
C THR A 333 12.76 -17.42 3.61
N GLU A 334 12.18 -16.22 3.57
CA GLU A 334 12.04 -15.45 2.33
C GLU A 334 13.36 -14.80 1.84
N CYS A 335 14.32 -14.55 2.73
CA CYS A 335 15.46 -13.68 2.46
C CYS A 335 16.30 -14.13 1.26
N SER A 336 16.59 -15.43 1.16
CA SER A 336 17.34 -15.99 0.02
C SER A 336 16.47 -16.19 -1.23
N LEU A 337 15.14 -16.26 -1.06
CA LEU A 337 14.16 -16.38 -2.14
C LEU A 337 13.78 -15.03 -2.75
N GLY A 338 14.26 -13.91 -2.22
CA GLY A 338 13.87 -12.56 -2.63
C GLY A 338 13.80 -12.35 -4.15
N PRO A 339 14.87 -12.66 -4.92
CA PRO A 339 14.85 -12.53 -6.38
C PRO A 339 13.75 -13.38 -7.04
N LEU A 340 13.57 -14.61 -6.56
CA LEU A 340 12.53 -15.53 -7.06
C LEU A 340 11.12 -14.99 -6.78
N LEU A 341 10.87 -14.50 -5.56
CA LEU A 341 9.57 -13.93 -5.18
C LEU A 341 9.25 -12.66 -5.97
N LEU A 342 10.25 -11.81 -6.22
CA LEU A 342 10.09 -10.63 -7.07
C LEU A 342 9.76 -11.01 -8.53
N THR A 343 10.39 -12.07 -9.05
CA THR A 343 10.12 -12.58 -10.40
C THR A 343 8.75 -13.27 -10.52
N LEU A 344 8.32 -14.03 -9.52
CA LEU A 344 7.05 -14.76 -9.52
C LEU A 344 5.84 -13.90 -9.08
N GLY A 345 6.10 -12.67 -8.66
CA GLY A 345 5.06 -11.67 -8.39
C GLY A 345 4.49 -11.72 -6.97
N VAL A 346 3.78 -10.66 -6.62
CA VAL A 346 3.28 -10.41 -5.26
C VAL A 346 2.32 -11.50 -4.79
N PHE A 347 1.55 -12.14 -5.67
CA PHE A 347 0.61 -13.19 -5.26
C PHE A 347 1.32 -14.44 -4.72
N CYS A 348 2.40 -14.86 -5.38
CA CYS A 348 3.22 -15.98 -4.90
C CYS A 348 3.90 -15.64 -3.56
N HIS A 349 4.33 -14.39 -3.39
CA HIS A 349 4.91 -13.91 -2.12
C HIS A 349 3.89 -13.91 -0.99
N VAL A 350 2.69 -13.36 -1.22
CA VAL A 350 1.62 -13.37 -0.21
C VAL A 350 1.25 -14.81 0.16
N ALA A 351 1.11 -15.70 -0.83
CA ALA A 351 0.80 -17.11 -0.59
C ALA A 351 1.86 -17.83 0.27
N LEU A 352 3.15 -17.67 -0.04
CA LEU A 352 4.23 -18.23 0.79
C LEU A 352 4.18 -17.67 2.21
N ARG A 353 4.09 -16.35 2.35
CA ARG A 353 4.04 -15.69 3.67
C ARG A 353 2.82 -16.11 4.49
N THR A 354 1.69 -16.34 3.83
CA THR A 354 0.46 -16.86 4.48
C THR A 354 0.73 -18.20 5.16
N VAL A 355 1.37 -19.13 4.45
CA VAL A 355 1.71 -20.46 4.98
C VAL A 355 2.74 -20.36 6.11
N LEU A 356 3.75 -19.50 5.99
CA LEU A 356 4.75 -19.28 7.04
C LEU A 356 4.13 -18.72 8.32
N LEU A 357 3.24 -17.73 8.20
CA LEU A 357 2.54 -17.13 9.34
C LEU A 357 1.55 -18.09 10.00
N ALA A 358 0.89 -18.93 9.21
CA ALA A 358 -0.01 -19.96 9.72
C ALA A 358 0.73 -21.08 10.48
N GLY A 359 1.93 -21.42 10.02
CA GLY A 359 2.72 -22.54 10.52
C GLY A 359 2.25 -23.90 9.97
N PHE A 360 3.19 -24.82 9.77
CA PHE A 360 2.92 -26.07 9.07
C PHE A 360 1.87 -26.96 9.72
N ALA A 361 1.82 -27.05 11.05
CA ALA A 361 0.84 -27.90 11.75
C ALA A 361 -0.61 -27.50 11.42
N GLU A 362 -0.88 -26.20 11.38
CA GLU A 362 -2.18 -25.66 11.06
C GLU A 362 -2.52 -25.85 9.57
N VAL A 363 -1.53 -25.60 8.71
CA VAL A 363 -1.64 -25.79 7.25
C VAL A 363 -1.95 -27.25 6.91
N GLY A 364 -1.19 -28.19 7.48
CA GLY A 364 -1.39 -29.63 7.28
C GLY A 364 -2.78 -30.07 7.70
N ARG A 365 -3.21 -29.67 8.90
CA ARG A 365 -4.54 -29.98 9.44
C ARG A 365 -5.67 -29.56 8.50
N LEU A 366 -5.63 -28.33 7.96
CA LEU A 366 -6.69 -27.82 7.08
C LEU A 366 -6.62 -28.39 5.66
N VAL A 367 -5.42 -28.68 5.14
CA VAL A 367 -5.25 -29.36 3.85
C VAL A 367 -5.81 -30.78 3.93
N GLU A 368 -5.44 -31.55 4.95
CA GLU A 368 -5.95 -32.91 5.18
C GLU A 368 -7.48 -32.91 5.34
N TRP A 369 -8.02 -31.99 6.14
CA TRP A 369 -9.48 -31.83 6.30
C TRP A 369 -10.18 -31.53 4.98
N SER A 370 -9.53 -30.77 4.08
CA SER A 370 -10.10 -30.45 2.77
C SER A 370 -10.21 -31.68 1.85
N HIS A 371 -9.33 -32.67 2.00
CA HIS A 371 -9.37 -33.92 1.22
C HIS A 371 -10.51 -34.83 1.67
N ASP A 372 -10.80 -34.87 2.98
CA ASP A 372 -11.93 -35.65 3.49
C ASP A 372 -13.28 -35.06 3.09
N GLY A 373 -13.36 -33.73 2.94
CA GLY A 373 -14.55 -33.06 2.42
C GLY A 373 -14.83 -33.27 0.93
N ASP A 374 -13.85 -33.77 0.16
CA ASP A 374 -13.91 -34.04 -1.28
C ASP A 374 -14.45 -35.46 -1.59
N LYS A 375 -14.54 -36.36 -0.60
CA LYS A 375 -15.15 -37.68 -0.79
C LYS A 375 -16.69 -37.63 -0.95
N ASP A 376 -17.30 -36.52 -0.58
CA ASP A 376 -18.74 -36.24 -0.70
C ASP A 376 -19.07 -35.33 -1.90
N LEU A 377 -18.31 -35.42 -3.00
CA LEU A 377 -18.36 -34.59 -4.22
C LEU A 377 -19.63 -34.75 -5.10
N HIS A 378 -20.80 -34.88 -4.48
CA HIS A 378 -22.07 -34.65 -5.16
C HIS A 378 -22.82 -33.51 -4.46
N ASN A 379 -22.58 -32.31 -4.99
CA ASN A 379 -23.36 -31.08 -4.83
C ASN A 379 -22.96 -30.14 -3.66
N PRO A 380 -22.36 -28.95 -3.96
CA PRO A 380 -22.16 -27.87 -2.98
C PRO A 380 -23.47 -27.36 -2.37
N GLU A 381 -24.60 -27.55 -3.08
CA GLU A 381 -25.96 -27.18 -2.64
C GLU A 381 -26.46 -28.08 -1.48
N ALA A 382 -25.91 -29.29 -1.31
CA ALA A 382 -26.32 -30.20 -0.24
C ALA A 382 -25.70 -29.86 1.14
N ARG A 383 -24.72 -28.94 1.19
CA ARG A 383 -23.99 -28.62 2.44
C ARG A 383 -24.79 -27.79 3.46
N CYS A 384 -25.96 -27.25 3.14
CA CYS A 384 -26.71 -26.36 4.04
C CYS A 384 -28.25 -26.41 3.96
N ASN A 385 -28.87 -27.46 3.39
CA ASN A 385 -30.34 -27.58 3.33
C ASN A 385 -31.05 -27.86 4.68
N HIS A 386 -30.39 -27.64 5.83
CA HIS A 386 -31.00 -27.85 7.16
C HIS A 386 -30.94 -26.64 8.08
N LEU A 387 -30.78 -25.41 7.55
CA LEU A 387 -30.83 -24.19 8.38
C LEU A 387 -32.15 -23.43 8.33
N SER A 388 -33.15 -23.87 7.54
CA SER A 388 -34.42 -23.15 7.43
C SER A 388 -35.58 -23.70 8.26
N GLU A 389 -35.54 -24.92 8.81
CA GLU A 389 -36.66 -25.44 9.61
C GLU A 389 -36.19 -26.40 10.73
N ALA A 390 -36.73 -26.14 11.93
CA ALA A 390 -36.81 -26.97 13.13
C ALA A 390 -35.63 -27.00 14.12
N ALA A 391 -36.00 -26.69 15.37
CA ALA A 391 -35.30 -27.03 16.59
C ALA A 391 -35.32 -28.57 16.81
N ASP A 392 -34.32 -29.02 17.57
CA ASP A 392 -34.12 -30.33 18.18
C ASP A 392 -33.45 -31.47 17.39
N THR A 393 -32.54 -32.12 18.14
CA THR A 393 -31.88 -33.43 17.97
C THR A 393 -30.58 -33.54 17.14
N ARG A 394 -29.46 -33.46 17.88
CA ARG A 394 -28.22 -34.28 17.80
C ARG A 394 -27.91 -34.98 16.46
N ALA A 395 -27.57 -34.20 15.43
CA ALA A 395 -26.70 -34.59 14.32
C ALA A 395 -25.94 -33.32 13.87
N GLY A 396 -24.61 -33.40 13.73
CA GLY A 396 -23.73 -32.22 13.64
C GLY A 396 -24.04 -31.26 12.48
N THR A 397 -24.70 -30.15 12.77
CA THR A 397 -24.87 -29.00 11.88
C THR A 397 -23.49 -28.36 11.66
N ARG A 398 -22.93 -28.46 10.45
CA ARG A 398 -21.70 -27.74 10.09
C ARG A 398 -21.99 -26.23 10.09
N GLY A 399 -21.28 -25.46 10.93
CA GLY A 399 -21.38 -24.01 11.01
C GLY A 399 -20.86 -23.28 9.76
N ILE A 400 -21.01 -21.95 9.72
CA ILE A 400 -20.58 -21.10 8.59
C ILE A 400 -19.08 -21.29 8.31
N PRO A 401 -18.64 -21.59 7.07
CA PRO A 401 -17.23 -21.85 6.76
C PRO A 401 -16.28 -20.72 7.18
N GLY A 402 -15.21 -21.08 7.89
CA GLY A 402 -14.24 -20.14 8.46
C GLY A 402 -14.52 -19.77 9.93
N CYS A 403 -15.70 -20.10 10.46
CA CYS A 403 -15.94 -20.04 11.90
C CYS A 403 -15.19 -21.17 12.62
N ASN A 404 -14.76 -20.89 13.84
CA ASN A 404 -14.23 -21.91 14.74
C ASN A 404 -15.36 -22.80 15.33
N ASP A 405 -14.98 -23.76 16.18
CA ASP A 405 -15.94 -24.68 16.82
C ASP A 405 -16.98 -23.99 17.71
N SER A 406 -16.73 -22.76 18.15
CA SER A 406 -17.70 -21.95 18.92
C SER A 406 -18.58 -21.07 18.02
N GLY A 407 -18.52 -21.22 16.70
CA GLY A 407 -19.28 -20.41 15.74
C GLY A 407 -18.77 -18.98 15.55
N ARG A 408 -17.58 -18.66 16.10
CA ARG A 408 -16.97 -17.33 16.00
C ARG A 408 -16.11 -17.23 14.74
N TYR A 409 -16.31 -16.19 13.94
CA TYR A 409 -15.48 -15.86 12.78
C TYR A 409 -14.37 -14.89 13.21
N GLN A 410 -13.11 -15.29 13.07
CA GLN A 410 -11.96 -14.52 13.53
C GLN A 410 -10.99 -14.26 12.38
N SER A 411 -10.13 -13.25 12.52
CA SER A 411 -9.02 -13.04 11.59
C SER A 411 -7.93 -14.09 11.82
N SER A 412 -8.20 -15.32 11.38
CA SER A 412 -7.39 -16.51 11.60
C SER A 412 -7.03 -17.18 10.27
N TYR A 413 -6.05 -18.08 10.30
CA TYR A 413 -5.73 -18.87 9.11
C TYR A 413 -6.89 -19.76 8.66
N GLN A 414 -7.71 -20.27 9.57
CA GLN A 414 -8.93 -21.01 9.23
C GLN A 414 -9.90 -20.16 8.40
N ALA A 415 -10.06 -18.88 8.74
CA ALA A 415 -10.86 -17.96 7.94
C ALA A 415 -10.22 -17.69 6.57
N VAL A 416 -8.90 -17.42 6.50
CA VAL A 416 -8.16 -17.27 5.23
C VAL A 416 -8.32 -18.51 4.33
N PHE A 417 -8.11 -19.70 4.88
CA PHE A 417 -8.17 -20.95 4.15
C PHE A 417 -9.56 -21.22 3.57
N ASN A 418 -10.61 -20.74 4.25
CA ASN A 418 -12.00 -20.85 3.80
C ASN A 418 -12.46 -19.68 2.91
N LEU A 419 -11.61 -18.71 2.56
CA LEU A 419 -11.92 -17.73 1.51
C LEU A 419 -12.11 -18.44 0.16
N LEU A 420 -12.92 -17.89 -0.74
CA LEU A 420 -13.29 -18.59 -1.97
C LEU A 420 -12.13 -18.57 -3.00
N PRO A 421 -11.56 -19.72 -3.40
CA PRO A 421 -10.54 -19.76 -4.45
C PRO A 421 -11.14 -19.72 -5.87
N HIS A 422 -12.41 -20.11 -6.02
CA HIS A 422 -13.06 -20.37 -7.31
C HIS A 422 -12.22 -21.26 -8.25
N ALA A 423 -11.51 -22.25 -7.71
CA ALA A 423 -10.56 -23.09 -8.44
C ALA A 423 -11.14 -23.66 -9.75
N GLU A 424 -12.40 -24.08 -9.75
CA GLU A 424 -13.08 -24.63 -10.93
C GLU A 424 -13.41 -23.61 -12.03
N LYS A 425 -13.44 -22.31 -11.70
CA LYS A 425 -13.79 -21.24 -12.65
C LYS A 425 -12.57 -20.59 -13.31
N HIS A 426 -11.36 -20.84 -12.79
CA HIS A 426 -10.12 -20.35 -13.40
C HIS A 426 -9.79 -21.10 -14.68
N SER A 427 -9.19 -20.41 -15.66
CA SER A 427 -8.75 -21.09 -16.88
C SER A 427 -7.64 -22.12 -16.56
N PRO A 428 -7.59 -23.24 -17.30
CA PRO A 428 -6.53 -24.24 -17.12
C PRO A 428 -5.11 -23.64 -17.23
N GLU A 429 -4.89 -22.71 -18.16
CA GLU A 429 -3.63 -22.00 -18.35
C GLU A 429 -3.23 -21.19 -17.12
N HIS A 430 -4.19 -20.50 -16.51
CA HIS A 430 -3.93 -19.71 -15.30
C HIS A 430 -3.61 -20.61 -14.11
N LYS A 431 -4.41 -21.66 -13.89
CA LYS A 431 -4.14 -22.68 -12.86
C LYS A 431 -2.74 -23.29 -13.04
N PHE A 432 -2.37 -23.59 -14.28
CA PHE A 432 -1.07 -24.14 -14.62
C PHE A 432 0.09 -23.18 -14.31
N LEU A 433 -0.04 -21.90 -14.68
CA LEU A 433 0.94 -20.86 -14.33
C LEU A 433 1.13 -20.76 -12.82
N CYS A 434 0.03 -20.67 -12.06
CA CYS A 434 0.07 -20.60 -10.60
C CYS A 434 0.76 -21.83 -9.99
N MET A 435 0.40 -23.03 -10.45
CA MET A 435 1.01 -24.27 -10.00
C MET A 435 2.51 -24.32 -10.30
N LEU A 436 2.94 -24.01 -11.53
CA LEU A 436 4.37 -24.02 -11.88
C LEU A 436 5.17 -23.04 -11.02
N SER A 437 4.64 -21.82 -10.79
CA SER A 437 5.28 -20.82 -9.92
C SER A 437 5.40 -21.31 -8.47
N VAL A 438 4.35 -21.93 -7.92
CA VAL A 438 4.36 -22.46 -6.55
C VAL A 438 5.36 -23.62 -6.42
N ILE A 439 5.36 -24.56 -7.37
CA ILE A 439 6.32 -25.67 -7.36
C ILE A 439 7.76 -25.18 -7.47
N ALA A 440 8.01 -24.12 -8.27
CA ALA A 440 9.35 -23.52 -8.36
C ALA A 440 9.82 -22.98 -7.00
N ILE A 441 8.93 -22.37 -6.21
CA ILE A 441 9.25 -21.93 -4.84
C ILE A 441 9.55 -23.12 -3.93
N CYS A 442 8.70 -24.16 -3.95
CA CYS A 442 8.91 -25.34 -3.11
C CYS A 442 10.20 -26.09 -3.46
N LYS A 443 10.55 -26.19 -4.75
CA LYS A 443 11.85 -26.77 -5.17
C LYS A 443 13.01 -25.93 -4.65
N GLN A 444 12.94 -24.61 -4.75
CA GLN A 444 13.98 -23.72 -4.24
C GLN A 444 14.12 -23.79 -2.71
N LEU A 445 13.00 -23.95 -1.97
CA LEU A 445 13.02 -24.18 -0.52
C LEU A 445 13.77 -25.47 -0.16
N GLN A 446 13.50 -26.56 -0.89
CA GLN A 446 14.16 -27.85 -0.71
C GLN A 446 15.66 -27.76 -1.02
N GLU A 447 16.02 -27.15 -2.16
CA GLU A 447 17.43 -26.98 -2.59
C GLU A 447 18.22 -26.06 -1.64
N ALA A 448 17.59 -25.03 -1.09
CA ALA A 448 18.21 -24.13 -0.12
C ALA A 448 18.29 -24.73 1.29
N GLY A 449 17.74 -25.93 1.53
CA GLY A 449 17.69 -26.56 2.85
C GLY A 449 16.80 -25.81 3.85
N LEU A 450 15.83 -25.02 3.35
CA LEU A 450 14.92 -24.19 4.16
C LEU A 450 13.64 -24.92 4.56
N GLU A 451 13.49 -26.18 4.16
CA GLU A 451 12.32 -27.00 4.48
C GLU A 451 12.05 -27.06 6.00
N ALA A 452 13.07 -27.33 6.82
CA ALA A 452 12.92 -27.40 8.28
C ALA A 452 12.38 -26.09 8.89
N ALA A 453 12.74 -24.94 8.31
CA ALA A 453 12.24 -23.63 8.74
C ALA A 453 10.76 -23.44 8.39
N VAL A 454 10.28 -24.02 7.29
CA VAL A 454 8.85 -24.02 6.94
C VAL A 454 8.06 -24.95 7.87
N LEU A 455 8.65 -26.08 8.25
CA LEU A 455 7.99 -27.10 9.08
C LEU A 455 8.01 -26.80 10.59
N ASN A 456 8.61 -25.69 11.02
CA ASN A 456 8.79 -25.32 12.43
C ASN A 456 9.47 -26.41 13.29
N GLN A 457 10.36 -27.23 12.71
CA GLN A 457 11.05 -28.32 13.42
C GLN A 457 12.31 -27.87 14.18
N GLU A 458 12.47 -26.57 14.44
CA GLU A 458 13.62 -26.03 15.16
C GLU A 458 13.47 -26.16 16.68
N SER A 459 13.69 -27.36 17.21
CA SER A 459 14.15 -27.48 18.60
C SER A 459 15.61 -27.04 18.67
N SER A 460 15.90 -26.09 19.56
CA SER A 460 17.25 -25.68 19.96
C SER A 460 18.13 -26.89 20.28
N GLU A 461 19.00 -27.30 19.36
CA GLU A 461 20.37 -27.77 19.61
C GLU A 461 21.08 -28.18 18.30
N LYS A 462 22.20 -27.50 18.03
CA LYS A 462 23.28 -27.85 17.09
C LYS A 462 22.92 -27.91 15.60
N TRP A 463 23.27 -26.81 14.90
CA TRP A 463 23.60 -26.81 13.47
C TRP A 463 24.70 -27.84 13.20
N SER A 464 24.28 -29.06 12.92
CA SER A 464 25.13 -30.12 12.40
C SER A 464 24.93 -30.11 10.89
N LYS A 465 26.06 -30.12 10.14
CA LYS A 465 26.12 -30.04 8.67
C LYS A 465 24.95 -30.77 7.98
N PRO A 466 24.39 -30.22 6.88
CA PRO A 466 23.31 -30.86 6.14
C PRO A 466 23.75 -32.27 5.75
N LYS A 467 23.07 -33.28 6.30
CA LYS A 467 23.20 -34.65 5.81
C LYS A 467 22.65 -34.64 4.40
N ALA A 468 23.52 -34.84 3.41
CA ALA A 468 23.13 -35.14 2.05
C ALA A 468 22.27 -36.41 2.07
N CYS A 469 20.95 -36.25 1.98
CA CYS A 469 20.05 -37.35 1.73
C CYS A 469 19.95 -37.46 0.21
N GLU A 470 20.64 -38.45 -0.35
CA GLU A 470 20.49 -38.87 -1.74
C GLU A 470 19.05 -39.36 -1.96
N LYS A 471 18.12 -38.43 -2.21
CA LYS A 471 16.78 -38.74 -2.74
C LYS A 471 16.79 -38.54 -4.26
N PRO A 472 16.02 -39.33 -5.02
CA PRO A 472 15.96 -39.23 -6.47
C PRO A 472 15.63 -37.79 -6.88
N SER A 473 16.46 -37.27 -7.77
CA SER A 473 16.52 -35.87 -8.18
C SER A 473 15.23 -35.42 -8.88
N GLY A 474 14.31 -34.81 -8.12
CA GLY A 474 13.27 -33.96 -8.71
C GLY A 474 11.91 -33.92 -8.00
N GLU A 475 11.61 -34.86 -7.09
CA GLU A 475 10.31 -34.92 -6.40
C GLU A 475 10.31 -34.15 -5.07
N LEU A 476 9.24 -33.38 -4.82
CA LEU A 476 9.03 -32.66 -3.56
C LEU A 476 8.75 -33.65 -2.41
N SER A 477 9.18 -33.31 -1.20
CA SER A 477 8.78 -34.04 0.01
C SER A 477 7.24 -34.01 0.19
N PRO A 478 6.66 -34.99 0.91
CA PRO A 478 5.23 -34.98 1.24
C PRO A 478 4.79 -33.68 1.90
N GLU A 479 5.60 -33.15 2.82
CA GLU A 479 5.33 -31.93 3.56
C GLU A 479 5.35 -30.70 2.63
N LEU A 480 6.31 -30.62 1.71
CA LEU A 480 6.36 -29.54 0.72
C LEU A 480 5.24 -29.65 -0.32
N LYS A 481 4.71 -30.85 -0.60
CA LYS A 481 3.50 -31.01 -1.43
C LYS A 481 2.27 -30.42 -0.73
N THR A 482 2.12 -30.65 0.57
CA THR A 482 1.07 -30.03 1.40
C THR A 482 1.19 -28.50 1.41
N VAL A 483 2.41 -27.99 1.59
CA VAL A 483 2.70 -26.54 1.50
C VAL A 483 2.37 -26.01 0.11
N ALA A 484 2.77 -26.70 -0.96
CA ALA A 484 2.47 -26.31 -2.34
C ALA A 484 0.96 -26.28 -2.62
N GLU A 485 0.20 -27.24 -2.09
CA GLU A 485 -1.26 -27.25 -2.25
C GLU A 485 -1.92 -26.06 -1.54
N ALA A 486 -1.52 -25.77 -0.30
CA ALA A 486 -2.00 -24.59 0.43
C ALA A 486 -1.62 -23.29 -0.29
N MET A 487 -0.36 -23.16 -0.74
CA MET A 487 0.09 -22.00 -1.51
C MET A 487 -0.70 -21.84 -2.81
N LEU A 488 -0.93 -22.91 -3.57
CA LEU A 488 -1.71 -22.86 -4.80
C LEU A 488 -3.15 -22.39 -4.53
N ARG A 489 -3.78 -22.91 -3.47
CA ARG A 489 -5.09 -22.43 -3.00
C ARG A 489 -5.05 -20.92 -2.73
N HIS A 490 -4.06 -20.44 -1.98
CA HIS A 490 -3.95 -19.02 -1.65
C HIS A 490 -3.69 -18.13 -2.87
N VAL A 491 -2.84 -18.55 -3.83
CA VAL A 491 -2.63 -17.80 -5.07
C VAL A 491 -3.95 -17.61 -5.83
N LEU A 492 -4.78 -18.66 -5.91
CA LEU A 492 -6.10 -18.57 -6.56
C LEU A 492 -7.10 -17.72 -5.75
N GLN A 493 -7.06 -17.79 -4.42
CA GLN A 493 -7.87 -16.93 -3.54
C GLN A 493 -7.52 -15.45 -3.69
N LEU A 494 -6.25 -15.09 -3.92
CA LEU A 494 -5.81 -13.70 -4.01
C LEU A 494 -6.45 -12.95 -5.17
N GLN A 495 -6.84 -13.64 -6.26
CA GLN A 495 -7.57 -12.98 -7.34
C GLN A 495 -8.92 -12.42 -6.88
N CYS A 496 -9.59 -13.11 -5.95
CA CYS A 496 -10.95 -12.76 -5.54
C CYS A 496 -11.04 -12.06 -4.18
N ASN A 497 -10.06 -12.30 -3.29
CA ASN A 497 -10.16 -11.90 -1.88
C ASN A 497 -9.01 -10.98 -1.42
N ALA A 498 -8.01 -10.72 -2.28
CA ALA A 498 -6.92 -9.84 -1.89
C ALA A 498 -7.38 -8.39 -1.82
N GLN A 499 -7.03 -7.71 -0.73
CA GLN A 499 -7.22 -6.27 -0.63
C GLN A 499 -5.95 -5.53 -1.03
N ALA A 500 -6.11 -4.49 -1.84
CA ALA A 500 -5.06 -3.51 -2.07
C ALA A 500 -5.03 -2.53 -0.88
N ILE A 501 -3.97 -2.57 -0.09
CA ILE A 501 -3.71 -1.51 0.90
C ILE A 501 -3.27 -0.28 0.13
N THR A 502 -4.07 0.78 0.18
CA THR A 502 -3.79 2.03 -0.52
C THR A 502 -3.29 3.09 0.43
N VAL A 503 -2.30 3.86 0.00
CA VAL A 503 -1.86 5.07 0.70
C VAL A 503 -2.02 6.27 -0.21
N MET A 504 -2.26 7.43 0.40
CA MET A 504 -2.30 8.71 -0.29
C MET A 504 -0.86 9.15 -0.61
N GLN A 505 -0.46 9.04 -1.87
CA GLN A 505 0.84 9.51 -2.33
C GLN A 505 0.75 10.96 -2.78
N GLU A 506 1.62 11.79 -2.21
CA GLU A 506 1.73 13.21 -2.54
C GLU A 506 2.46 13.40 -3.88
N SER A 507 1.84 14.14 -4.79
CA SER A 507 2.42 14.62 -6.04
C SER A 507 2.86 16.08 -5.87
N GLY A 508 4.14 16.30 -5.54
CA GLY A 508 4.74 17.64 -5.40
C GLY A 508 6.01 17.64 -4.56
N SER A 509 6.74 18.77 -4.51
CA SER A 509 7.75 18.98 -3.47
C SER A 509 7.05 19.13 -2.12
N ARG A 510 7.68 18.66 -1.02
CA ARG A 510 7.15 18.87 0.35
C ARG A 510 6.90 20.35 0.71
N ASP A 511 7.46 21.29 -0.06
CA ASP A 511 7.26 22.74 0.08
C ASP A 511 6.14 23.30 -0.83
N GLY A 512 5.29 22.45 -1.41
CA GLY A 512 4.21 22.87 -2.31
C GLY A 512 3.02 23.47 -1.55
N ALA A 513 2.43 24.55 -2.09
CA ALA A 513 1.31 25.25 -1.45
C ALA A 513 -0.03 24.47 -1.46
N VAL A 514 -0.17 23.47 -2.34
CA VAL A 514 -1.34 22.58 -2.41
C VAL A 514 -0.84 21.16 -2.63
N VAL A 515 -1.29 20.24 -1.76
CA VAL A 515 -0.83 18.85 -1.81
C VAL A 515 -1.83 18.03 -2.62
N ASN A 516 -1.43 17.65 -3.84
CA ASN A 516 -2.23 16.69 -4.61
C ASN A 516 -1.93 15.27 -4.13
N LYS A 517 -2.91 14.61 -3.52
CA LYS A 517 -2.79 13.24 -2.99
C LYS A 517 -3.57 12.29 -3.89
N LYS A 518 -2.89 11.29 -4.47
CA LYS A 518 -3.53 10.21 -5.22
C LYS A 518 -3.41 8.88 -4.46
N PRO A 519 -4.49 8.09 -4.38
CA PRO A 519 -4.41 6.75 -3.79
C PRO A 519 -3.56 5.86 -4.69
N VAL A 520 -2.52 5.25 -4.12
CA VAL A 520 -1.69 4.27 -4.80
C VAL A 520 -1.70 2.96 -4.03
N ARG A 521 -1.75 1.85 -4.76
CA ARG A 521 -1.61 0.51 -4.16
C ARG A 521 -0.20 0.37 -3.59
N LEU A 522 -0.11 0.34 -2.28
CA LEU A 522 1.14 0.17 -1.56
C LEU A 522 1.46 -1.31 -1.35
N ALA A 523 0.47 -2.10 -0.93
CA ALA A 523 0.65 -3.49 -0.59
C ALA A 523 -0.56 -4.34 -0.99
N THR A 524 -0.38 -5.66 -0.96
CA THR A 524 -1.44 -6.65 -1.13
C THR A 524 -1.58 -7.45 0.15
N ALA A 525 -2.80 -7.69 0.60
CA ALA A 525 -3.05 -8.31 1.90
C ALA A 525 -4.30 -9.20 1.92
N PHE A 526 -4.36 -10.12 2.88
CA PHE A 526 -5.59 -10.80 3.26
C PHE A 526 -6.16 -10.18 4.54
N PHE A 527 -7.45 -9.88 4.49
CA PHE A 527 -8.26 -9.41 5.60
C PHE A 527 -9.52 -10.30 5.68
N PRO A 528 -9.44 -11.46 6.36
CA PRO A 528 -10.52 -12.46 6.33
C PRO A 528 -11.90 -11.95 6.71
N VAL A 529 -11.99 -10.97 7.62
CA VAL A 529 -13.27 -10.40 8.05
C VAL A 529 -13.74 -9.34 7.06
N LEU A 530 -12.85 -8.46 6.58
CA LEU A 530 -13.15 -7.50 5.51
C LEU A 530 -13.62 -8.20 4.23
N SER A 531 -13.06 -9.38 3.90
CA SER A 531 -13.46 -10.20 2.76
C SER A 531 -14.88 -10.77 2.85
N LEU A 532 -15.59 -10.61 3.97
CA LEU A 532 -17.02 -10.92 4.09
C LEU A 532 -17.93 -9.85 3.48
N LEU A 533 -17.39 -8.69 3.11
CA LEU A 533 -18.15 -7.61 2.50
C LEU A 533 -18.34 -7.88 1.00
N ASN A 534 -19.60 -8.07 0.59
CA ASN A 534 -19.94 -8.24 -0.81
C ASN A 534 -19.89 -6.92 -1.60
N HIS A 535 -19.94 -7.05 -2.92
CA HIS A 535 -19.81 -5.93 -3.84
C HIS A 535 -21.13 -5.18 -4.11
N SER A 536 -21.07 -3.86 -4.08
CA SER A 536 -21.96 -2.95 -4.79
C SER A 536 -21.15 -1.90 -5.55
N CYS A 537 -21.57 -1.55 -6.76
CA CYS A 537 -20.99 -0.44 -7.52
C CYS A 537 -21.35 0.94 -6.93
N TRP A 538 -22.24 0.96 -5.93
CA TRP A 538 -22.59 2.10 -5.07
C TRP A 538 -22.58 1.62 -3.61
N PRO A 539 -21.41 1.65 -2.94
CA PRO A 539 -21.25 1.09 -1.60
C PRO A 539 -21.87 1.99 -0.53
N ASN A 540 -22.27 1.39 0.60
CA ASN A 540 -22.76 2.10 1.79
C ASN A 540 -21.69 2.23 2.89
N ILE A 541 -20.43 1.90 2.56
CA ILE A 541 -19.28 2.03 3.46
C ILE A 541 -18.09 2.74 2.80
N SER A 542 -17.14 3.17 3.63
CA SER A 542 -15.81 3.61 3.25
C SER A 542 -14.75 2.81 3.97
N VAL A 543 -13.64 2.53 3.28
CA VAL A 543 -12.50 1.78 3.81
C VAL A 543 -11.28 2.68 3.82
N SER A 544 -10.60 2.75 4.95
CA SER A 544 -9.34 3.45 5.10
C SER A 544 -8.28 2.51 5.69
N PHE A 545 -7.00 2.81 5.42
CA PHE A 545 -5.88 2.01 5.89
C PHE A 545 -4.91 2.85 6.72
N SER A 546 -4.44 2.29 7.83
CA SER A 546 -3.35 2.82 8.64
C SER A 546 -2.29 1.73 8.83
N GLY A 547 -1.22 1.79 8.03
CA GLY A 547 -0.23 0.73 7.98
C GLY A 547 -0.86 -0.57 7.47
N THR A 548 -0.92 -1.60 8.31
CA THR A 548 -1.54 -2.91 8.02
C THR A 548 -2.98 -3.03 8.50
N ALA A 549 -3.52 -2.02 9.19
CA ALA A 549 -4.88 -2.02 9.71
C ALA A 549 -5.86 -1.44 8.68
N ALA A 550 -6.98 -2.14 8.47
CA ALA A 550 -8.15 -1.65 7.76
C ALA A 550 -9.19 -1.14 8.76
N THR A 551 -9.80 0.01 8.48
CA THR A 551 -10.98 0.52 9.19
C THR A 551 -12.10 0.73 8.21
N VAL A 552 -13.28 0.24 8.55
CA VAL A 552 -14.52 0.39 7.79
C VAL A 552 -15.47 1.29 8.55
N ARG A 553 -16.05 2.26 7.86
CA ARG A 553 -17.08 3.16 8.39
C ARG A 553 -18.29 3.18 7.48
N ALA A 554 -19.47 3.36 8.05
CA ALA A 554 -20.68 3.62 7.26
C ALA A 554 -20.53 4.97 6.53
N SER A 555 -20.69 4.98 5.21
CA SER A 555 -20.69 6.23 4.43
C SER A 555 -22.09 6.82 4.27
N GLN A 556 -23.12 5.99 4.50
CA GLN A 556 -24.54 6.31 4.38
C GLN A 556 -25.30 5.63 5.53
N PRO A 557 -26.55 6.03 5.82
CA PRO A 557 -27.38 5.31 6.77
C PRO A 557 -27.59 3.86 6.29
N ILE A 558 -27.45 2.88 7.18
CA ILE A 558 -27.70 1.46 6.88
C ILE A 558 -28.80 0.96 7.83
N PRO A 559 -30.04 0.85 7.36
CA PRO A 559 -31.14 0.31 8.16
C PRO A 559 -30.89 -1.13 8.61
N SER A 560 -31.46 -1.51 9.75
CA SER A 560 -31.42 -2.88 10.27
C SER A 560 -31.86 -3.89 9.21
N GLY A 561 -31.12 -4.99 9.10
CA GLY A 561 -31.34 -6.05 8.13
C GLY A 561 -30.71 -5.83 6.76
N GLN A 562 -30.26 -4.61 6.42
CA GLN A 562 -29.57 -4.36 5.15
C GLN A 562 -28.13 -4.89 5.17
N GLU A 563 -27.65 -5.25 3.98
CA GLU A 563 -26.30 -5.74 3.77
C GLU A 563 -25.27 -4.60 3.78
N VAL A 564 -24.10 -4.87 4.34
CA VAL A 564 -22.96 -3.95 4.34
C VAL A 564 -22.13 -4.24 3.09
N LEU A 565 -22.09 -3.28 2.17
CA LEU A 565 -21.63 -3.48 0.79
C LEU A 565 -20.40 -2.62 0.49
N HIS A 566 -19.32 -3.27 0.06
CA HIS A 566 -18.08 -2.65 -0.39
C HIS A 566 -18.04 -2.47 -1.92
N CYS A 567 -17.11 -1.67 -2.44
CA CYS A 567 -16.85 -1.54 -3.87
C CYS A 567 -15.49 -2.17 -4.22
N TYR A 568 -15.46 -3.20 -5.07
CA TYR A 568 -14.24 -3.92 -5.46
C TYR A 568 -13.39 -3.16 -6.49
N GLY A 569 -13.67 -1.86 -6.70
CA GLY A 569 -13.00 -1.00 -7.66
C GLY A 569 -13.98 -0.38 -8.68
N PRO A 570 -14.77 -1.18 -9.41
CA PRO A 570 -15.69 -0.67 -10.44
C PRO A 570 -16.87 0.11 -9.82
N HIS A 571 -16.82 1.43 -9.94
CA HIS A 571 -17.76 2.34 -9.29
C HIS A 571 -18.63 3.08 -10.30
N ARG A 572 -19.93 3.21 -10.02
CA ARG A 572 -20.93 3.76 -10.97
C ARG A 572 -20.59 5.16 -11.50
N CYS A 573 -19.97 6.01 -10.67
CA CYS A 573 -19.68 7.39 -11.04
C CYS A 573 -18.57 7.50 -12.09
N ARG A 574 -17.74 6.45 -12.24
CA ARG A 574 -16.53 6.48 -13.08
C ARG A 574 -16.63 5.59 -14.31
N MET A 575 -17.52 4.60 -14.30
CA MET A 575 -17.56 3.53 -15.29
C MET A 575 -19.01 3.17 -15.63
N ARG A 576 -19.28 2.93 -16.92
CA ARG A 576 -20.58 2.42 -17.38
C ARG A 576 -20.79 0.98 -16.95
N VAL A 577 -22.04 0.53 -16.88
CA VAL A 577 -22.39 -0.82 -16.44
C VAL A 577 -21.63 -1.90 -17.20
N ALA A 578 -21.49 -1.79 -18.53
CA ALA A 578 -20.75 -2.76 -19.34
C ALA A 578 -19.27 -2.90 -18.92
N GLU A 579 -18.60 -1.78 -18.69
CA GLU A 579 -17.21 -1.74 -18.21
C GLU A 579 -17.10 -2.28 -16.78
N ARG A 580 -18.06 -1.91 -15.91
CA ARG A 580 -18.12 -2.43 -14.53
C ARG A 580 -18.26 -3.95 -14.52
N GLN A 581 -19.20 -4.50 -15.29
CA GLN A 581 -19.39 -5.95 -15.39
C GLN A 581 -18.15 -6.64 -15.95
N GLN A 582 -17.52 -6.11 -17.00
CA GLN A 582 -16.30 -6.68 -17.57
C GLN A 582 -15.18 -6.77 -16.54
N LEU A 583 -14.96 -5.72 -15.74
CA LEU A 583 -13.96 -5.73 -14.68
C LEU A 583 -14.33 -6.68 -13.53
N LEU A 584 -15.62 -6.86 -13.24
CA LEU A 584 -16.07 -7.75 -12.17
C LEU A 584 -16.04 -9.24 -12.55
N ARG A 585 -15.98 -9.59 -13.85
CA ARG A 585 -15.86 -10.99 -14.31
C ARG A 585 -14.68 -11.73 -13.68
N GLN A 586 -13.62 -11.03 -13.29
CA GLN A 586 -12.46 -11.62 -12.60
C GLN A 586 -12.81 -12.27 -11.24
N TYR A 587 -13.94 -11.89 -10.64
CA TYR A 587 -14.50 -12.42 -9.39
C TYR A 587 -15.58 -13.50 -9.63
N PHE A 588 -15.83 -13.85 -10.89
CA PHE A 588 -16.74 -14.93 -11.29
C PHE A 588 -18.21 -14.78 -10.86
N PHE A 589 -18.69 -13.54 -10.79
CA PHE A 589 -20.10 -13.20 -10.58
C PHE A 589 -20.54 -12.06 -11.51
N GLU A 590 -21.85 -11.86 -11.63
CA GLU A 590 -22.47 -10.72 -12.32
C GLU A 590 -23.11 -9.79 -11.29
N CYS A 591 -22.80 -8.49 -11.32
CA CYS A 591 -23.32 -7.56 -10.32
C CYS A 591 -24.74 -7.11 -10.65
N ARG A 592 -25.67 -7.34 -9.73
CA ARG A 592 -27.08 -6.91 -9.85
C ARG A 592 -27.46 -5.87 -8.81
N CYS A 593 -26.49 -5.05 -8.37
CA CYS A 593 -26.79 -3.96 -7.43
C CYS A 593 -27.74 -2.93 -8.07
N GLN A 594 -28.43 -2.15 -7.24
CA GLN A 594 -29.37 -1.12 -7.67
C GLN A 594 -28.78 -0.19 -8.73
N ALA A 595 -27.51 0.22 -8.59
CA ALA A 595 -26.82 1.06 -9.55
C ALA A 595 -26.54 0.39 -10.92
N CYS A 596 -26.47 -0.94 -10.99
CA CYS A 596 -26.42 -1.65 -12.26
C CYS A 596 -27.81 -1.74 -12.89
N LEU A 597 -28.83 -2.10 -12.09
CA LEU A 597 -30.20 -2.27 -12.56
C LEU A 597 -30.77 -0.95 -13.09
N GLU A 598 -30.62 0.15 -12.35
CA GLU A 598 -31.08 1.47 -12.78
C GLU A 598 -30.47 1.91 -14.11
N GLU A 599 -29.17 1.64 -14.34
CA GLU A 599 -28.50 2.00 -15.60
C GLU A 599 -28.95 1.11 -16.77
N LEU A 600 -29.35 -0.14 -16.50
CA LEU A 600 -29.85 -1.08 -17.52
C LEU A 600 -31.32 -0.85 -17.87
N GLU A 601 -32.15 -0.49 -16.89
CA GLU A 601 -33.60 -0.26 -17.05
C GLU A 601 -33.93 1.11 -17.65
N SER A 602 -33.01 2.07 -17.57
CA SER A 602 -33.25 3.41 -18.12
C SER A 602 -33.11 3.42 -19.65
N ASP A 603 -34.25 3.23 -20.35
CA ASP A 603 -34.45 3.59 -21.78
C ASP A 603 -34.09 5.06 -22.07
N VAL A 604 -34.04 5.88 -21.01
CA VAL A 604 -33.54 7.25 -21.02
C VAL A 604 -32.04 7.24 -20.74
N LYS A 605 -31.24 7.53 -21.77
CA LYS A 605 -29.85 8.04 -21.71
C LYS A 605 -29.46 8.46 -20.29
N SER A 606 -28.89 7.53 -19.51
CA SER A 606 -28.74 7.75 -18.06
C SER A 606 -28.00 9.06 -17.78
N VAL A 607 -28.39 9.78 -16.72
CA VAL A 607 -27.74 11.05 -16.33
C VAL A 607 -26.23 10.86 -16.17
N VAL A 608 -25.78 9.67 -15.76
CA VAL A 608 -24.37 9.28 -15.67
C VAL A 608 -23.73 9.15 -17.06
N ALA A 609 -24.42 8.55 -18.03
CA ALA A 609 -23.97 8.43 -19.41
C ALA A 609 -23.88 9.79 -20.14
N MET A 610 -24.73 10.76 -19.78
CA MET A 610 -24.64 12.13 -20.30
C MET A 610 -23.46 12.91 -19.71
N ARG A 611 -23.20 12.78 -18.41
CA ARG A 611 -22.16 13.57 -17.74
C ARG A 611 -20.75 13.16 -18.18
N ASN A 612 -20.49 11.88 -18.41
CA ASN A 612 -19.23 11.38 -18.97
C ASN A 612 -19.36 11.06 -20.47
N SER A 613 -19.81 12.03 -21.27
CA SER A 613 -20.03 11.83 -22.72
C SER A 613 -19.02 12.59 -23.59
N PHE A 614 -18.81 12.07 -24.80
CA PHE A 614 -18.09 12.80 -25.85
C PHE A 614 -19.02 13.83 -26.51
N CYS A 615 -18.45 14.96 -26.93
CA CYS A 615 -19.14 15.99 -27.69
C CYS A 615 -18.87 15.87 -29.18
N CYS A 616 -19.87 16.22 -29.98
CA CYS A 616 -19.75 16.26 -31.43
C CYS A 616 -18.70 17.30 -31.85
N PRO A 617 -17.74 16.94 -32.71
CA PRO A 617 -16.70 17.87 -33.15
C PRO A 617 -17.23 19.06 -33.97
N SER A 618 -18.45 18.98 -34.51
CA SER A 618 -19.05 20.03 -35.33
C SER A 618 -20.01 20.93 -34.56
N CYS A 619 -20.98 20.36 -33.82
CA CYS A 619 -22.03 21.14 -33.16
C CYS A 619 -21.98 21.09 -31.61
N ARG A 620 -21.01 20.37 -31.04
CA ARG A 620 -20.83 20.17 -29.59
C ARG A 620 -21.97 19.48 -28.84
N ALA A 621 -23.02 19.01 -29.53
CA ALA A 621 -24.04 18.19 -28.89
C ALA A 621 -23.46 16.84 -28.45
N PRO A 622 -23.98 16.21 -27.37
CA PRO A 622 -23.51 14.92 -26.89
C PRO A 622 -23.56 13.85 -27.98
N MET A 623 -22.61 12.91 -27.97
CA MET A 623 -22.58 11.78 -28.89
C MET A 623 -23.10 10.50 -28.22
N GLN A 624 -23.82 9.68 -28.98
CA GLN A 624 -24.55 8.49 -28.49
C GLN A 624 -24.35 7.29 -29.42
N GLY A 625 -24.44 6.09 -28.87
CA GLY A 625 -24.17 4.82 -29.57
C GLY A 625 -23.13 3.98 -28.83
N GLU A 626 -22.84 2.78 -29.33
CA GLU A 626 -21.81 1.89 -28.77
C GLU A 626 -20.48 2.07 -29.50
N ASP A 627 -20.28 1.39 -30.63
CA ASP A 627 -19.01 1.45 -31.39
C ASP A 627 -18.91 2.68 -32.30
N MET A 628 -20.02 3.00 -32.97
CA MET A 628 -20.16 4.23 -33.76
C MET A 628 -21.04 5.20 -32.98
N LEU A 629 -20.46 6.34 -32.64
CA LEU A 629 -21.13 7.40 -31.91
C LEU A 629 -21.72 8.39 -32.91
N CYS A 630 -23.04 8.54 -32.91
CA CYS A 630 -23.77 9.53 -33.69
C CYS A 630 -24.02 10.77 -32.85
N CYS A 631 -24.00 11.94 -33.49
CA CYS A 631 -24.41 13.17 -32.85
C CYS A 631 -25.88 13.08 -32.42
N SER A 632 -26.19 13.53 -31.20
CA SER A 632 -27.56 13.57 -30.69
C SER A 632 -28.42 14.68 -31.27
N ASN A 633 -27.82 15.64 -31.99
CA ASN A 633 -28.56 16.67 -32.70
C ASN A 633 -29.03 16.11 -34.05
N GLU A 634 -30.34 16.03 -34.26
CA GLU A 634 -30.97 15.51 -35.48
C GLU A 634 -30.56 16.30 -36.73
N ALA A 635 -30.20 17.58 -36.59
CA ALA A 635 -29.69 18.41 -37.69
C ALA A 635 -28.20 18.14 -38.02
N CYS A 636 -27.52 17.27 -37.27
CA CYS A 636 -26.09 17.00 -37.41
C CYS A 636 -25.85 15.52 -37.73
N ALA A 637 -25.50 15.23 -38.99
CA ALA A 637 -25.23 13.86 -39.45
C ALA A 637 -23.83 13.33 -39.08
N VAL A 638 -23.15 13.94 -38.11
CA VAL A 638 -21.79 13.54 -37.73
C VAL A 638 -21.83 12.24 -36.94
N SER A 639 -21.10 11.25 -37.44
CA SER A 639 -20.81 10.00 -36.75
C SER A 639 -19.30 9.77 -36.67
N VAL A 640 -18.80 9.37 -35.50
CA VAL A 640 -17.38 9.11 -35.26
C VAL A 640 -17.24 7.80 -34.49
N SER A 641 -16.21 7.00 -34.77
CA SER A 641 -15.97 5.79 -33.99
C SER A 641 -15.58 6.13 -32.55
N ARG A 642 -16.10 5.36 -31.59
CA ARG A 642 -15.74 5.50 -30.17
C ARG A 642 -14.25 5.30 -29.96
N GLU A 643 -13.65 4.34 -30.64
CA GLU A 643 -12.21 4.06 -30.57
C GLU A 643 -11.36 5.29 -30.92
N SER A 644 -11.75 6.05 -31.95
CA SER A 644 -11.04 7.29 -32.33
C SER A 644 -11.13 8.37 -31.25
N LEU A 645 -12.31 8.56 -30.65
CA LEU A 645 -12.48 9.52 -29.54
C LEU A 645 -11.75 9.08 -28.27
N SER A 646 -11.75 7.77 -27.99
CA SER A 646 -10.99 7.18 -26.89
C SER A 646 -9.48 7.37 -27.05
N HIS A 647 -8.94 7.20 -28.27
CA HIS A 647 -7.53 7.48 -28.54
C HIS A 647 -7.18 8.96 -28.29
N ARG A 648 -8.04 9.88 -28.76
CA ARG A 648 -7.86 11.33 -28.50
C ARG A 648 -7.93 11.65 -27.00
N LEU A 649 -8.78 10.95 -26.25
CA LEU A 649 -8.87 11.09 -24.80
C LEU A 649 -7.58 10.60 -24.11
N GLN A 650 -7.01 9.49 -24.57
CA GLN A 650 -5.73 8.98 -24.08
C GLN A 650 -4.58 9.94 -24.38
N ASP A 651 -4.52 10.50 -25.59
CA ASP A 651 -3.53 11.52 -25.96
C ASP A 651 -3.63 12.75 -25.05
N LEU A 652 -4.85 13.22 -24.77
CA LEU A 652 -5.12 14.31 -23.84
C LEU A 652 -4.62 13.98 -22.42
N GLN A 653 -4.96 12.80 -21.90
CA GLN A 653 -4.49 12.35 -20.58
C GLN A 653 -2.95 12.27 -20.50
N GLN A 654 -2.29 11.85 -21.57
CA GLN A 654 -0.83 11.82 -21.64
C GLN A 654 -0.23 13.22 -21.65
N GLN A 655 -0.85 14.18 -22.35
CA GLN A 655 -0.42 15.59 -22.30
C GLN A 655 -0.58 16.19 -20.90
N ILE A 656 -1.67 15.89 -20.20
CA ILE A 656 -1.86 16.30 -18.79
C ILE A 656 -0.72 15.74 -17.93
N LYS A 657 -0.39 14.45 -18.07
CA LYS A 657 0.70 13.81 -17.32
C LYS A 657 2.03 14.52 -17.56
N ASN A 658 2.36 14.84 -18.81
CA ASN A 658 3.57 15.59 -19.15
C ASN A 658 3.58 16.99 -18.49
N ALA A 659 2.42 17.63 -18.34
CA ALA A 659 2.32 18.95 -17.69
C ALA A 659 2.62 18.88 -16.20
N LEU A 660 2.15 17.83 -15.54
CA LEU A 660 2.45 17.56 -14.13
C LEU A 660 3.92 17.23 -13.91
N GLU A 661 4.58 16.57 -14.87
CA GLU A 661 6.04 16.36 -14.83
C GLU A 661 6.81 17.67 -14.95
N LEU A 662 6.38 18.60 -15.81
CA LEU A 662 6.95 19.95 -15.87
C LEU A 662 6.78 20.70 -14.55
N LEU A 663 5.61 20.57 -13.90
CA LEU A 663 5.36 21.17 -12.60
C LEU A 663 6.32 20.62 -11.54
N ARG A 664 6.52 19.29 -11.50
CA ARG A 664 7.51 18.64 -10.61
C ARG A 664 8.95 19.11 -10.89
N ALA A 665 9.27 19.39 -12.14
CA ALA A 665 10.54 19.97 -12.56
C ALA A 665 10.66 21.49 -12.29
N ARG A 666 9.73 22.08 -11.53
CA ARG A 666 9.65 23.52 -11.20
C ARG A 666 9.52 24.44 -12.42
N LYS A 667 8.91 23.93 -13.51
CA LYS A 667 8.62 24.70 -14.74
C LYS A 667 7.15 25.08 -14.83
N ALA A 668 6.64 25.77 -13.80
CA ALA A 668 5.22 26.10 -13.66
C ALA A 668 4.66 26.88 -14.86
N ASP A 669 5.43 27.82 -15.44
CA ASP A 669 5.00 28.59 -16.61
C ASP A 669 4.80 27.74 -17.87
N GLN A 670 5.56 26.66 -18.04
CA GLN A 670 5.38 25.74 -19.16
C GLN A 670 4.19 24.82 -18.91
N ALA A 671 4.05 24.34 -17.67
CA ALA A 671 2.95 23.48 -17.25
C ALA A 671 1.58 24.17 -17.45
N ILE A 672 1.44 25.44 -17.03
CA ILE A 672 0.17 26.17 -17.17
C ILE A 672 -0.24 26.35 -18.63
N ARG A 673 0.69 26.71 -19.52
CA ARG A 673 0.40 26.87 -20.95
C ARG A 673 -0.08 25.55 -21.56
N MET A 674 0.53 24.44 -21.16
CA MET A 674 0.15 23.13 -21.66
C MET A 674 -1.21 22.69 -21.12
N LEU A 675 -1.48 22.90 -19.83
CA LEU A 675 -2.79 22.60 -19.24
C LEU A 675 -3.91 23.46 -19.83
N GLN A 676 -3.69 24.74 -20.07
CA GLN A 676 -4.68 25.62 -20.73
C GLN A 676 -5.00 25.14 -22.14
N LYS A 677 -3.99 24.70 -22.90
CA LYS A 677 -4.22 24.05 -24.21
C LYS A 677 -5.04 22.77 -24.05
N CYS A 678 -4.66 21.91 -23.11
CA CYS A 678 -5.39 20.67 -22.84
C CYS A 678 -6.85 20.94 -22.44
N GLN A 679 -7.12 21.98 -21.66
CA GLN A 679 -8.48 22.41 -21.29
C GLN A 679 -9.32 22.80 -22.51
N MET A 680 -8.73 23.54 -23.47
CA MET A 680 -9.40 23.88 -24.72
C MET A 680 -9.67 22.64 -25.59
N ASP A 681 -8.70 21.73 -25.69
CA ASP A 681 -8.83 20.49 -26.45
C ASP A 681 -9.91 19.57 -25.81
N ALA A 682 -9.93 19.50 -24.47
CA ALA A 682 -10.94 18.78 -23.70
C ALA A 682 -12.34 19.34 -23.91
N GLY A 683 -12.52 20.67 -23.87
CA GLY A 683 -13.82 21.31 -24.09
C GLY A 683 -14.39 21.16 -25.52
N ASN A 684 -13.57 20.74 -26.49
CA ASN A 684 -14.02 20.38 -27.83
C ASN A 684 -14.29 18.86 -27.99
N LEU A 685 -13.89 18.05 -27.01
CA LEU A 685 -13.99 16.58 -27.04
C LEU A 685 -15.03 16.05 -26.07
N LEU A 686 -15.20 16.68 -24.92
CA LEU A 686 -15.93 16.15 -23.75
C LEU A 686 -17.06 17.09 -23.34
N SER A 687 -18.11 16.52 -22.73
CA SER A 687 -19.15 17.31 -22.08
C SER A 687 -18.58 18.20 -20.96
N PRO A 688 -19.16 19.37 -20.69
CA PRO A 688 -18.72 20.24 -19.59
C PRO A 688 -18.70 19.53 -18.23
N GLU A 689 -19.62 18.58 -18.02
CA GLU A 689 -19.73 17.80 -16.80
C GLU A 689 -18.78 16.60 -16.75
N HIS A 690 -17.96 16.34 -17.78
CA HIS A 690 -17.11 15.14 -17.80
C HIS A 690 -16.10 15.15 -16.63
N LEU A 691 -15.89 14.02 -15.94
CA LEU A 691 -14.98 13.95 -14.78
C LEU A 691 -13.56 14.45 -15.08
N LEU A 692 -13.01 14.14 -16.27
CA LEU A 692 -11.71 14.68 -16.70
C LEU A 692 -11.68 16.22 -16.80
N MET A 693 -12.81 16.89 -17.04
CA MET A 693 -12.88 18.36 -16.96
C MET A 693 -12.67 18.81 -15.52
N GLY A 694 -13.27 18.14 -14.53
CA GLY A 694 -13.00 18.37 -13.10
C GLY A 694 -11.53 18.15 -12.75
N GLU A 695 -10.93 17.03 -13.19
CA GLU A 695 -9.50 16.76 -13.00
C GLU A 695 -8.59 17.83 -13.64
N MET A 696 -8.99 18.35 -14.80
CA MET A 696 -8.27 19.45 -15.47
C MET A 696 -8.31 20.74 -14.64
N GLU A 697 -9.48 21.08 -14.11
CA GLU A 697 -9.66 22.25 -13.25
C GLU A 697 -8.85 22.11 -11.94
N ASP A 698 -8.82 20.91 -11.32
CA ASP A 698 -7.95 20.61 -10.16
C ASP A 698 -6.45 20.81 -10.50
N HIS A 699 -6.01 20.31 -11.66
CA HIS A 699 -4.62 20.50 -12.10
C HIS A 699 -4.27 21.96 -12.37
N LEU A 700 -5.19 22.74 -12.97
CA LEU A 700 -5.01 24.18 -13.13
C LEU A 700 -4.94 24.89 -11.77
N ALA A 701 -5.82 24.55 -10.82
CA ALA A 701 -5.79 25.09 -9.46
C ALA A 701 -4.43 24.86 -8.80
N GLN A 702 -3.87 23.65 -8.91
CA GLN A 702 -2.55 23.31 -8.38
C GLN A 702 -1.43 24.19 -8.97
N VAL A 703 -1.44 24.43 -10.29
CA VAL A 703 -0.42 25.26 -10.93
C VAL A 703 -0.58 26.72 -10.56
N TYR A 704 -1.79 27.26 -10.53
CA TYR A 704 -2.04 28.64 -10.09
C TYR A 704 -1.63 28.87 -8.63
N ALA A 705 -1.88 27.91 -7.74
CA ALA A 705 -1.42 27.98 -6.35
C ALA A 705 0.11 27.97 -6.25
N THR A 706 0.79 27.16 -7.07
CA THR A 706 2.26 27.15 -7.15
C THR A 706 2.82 28.49 -7.63
N LEU A 707 2.07 29.22 -8.47
CA LEU A 707 2.40 30.57 -8.93
C LEU A 707 1.99 31.68 -7.94
N GLY A 708 1.45 31.33 -6.76
CA GLY A 708 0.96 32.29 -5.76
C GLY A 708 -0.31 33.04 -6.17
N LYS A 709 -1.02 32.56 -7.20
CA LYS A 709 -2.27 33.16 -7.70
C LYS A 709 -3.48 32.51 -7.03
N TRP A 710 -3.66 32.78 -5.74
CA TRP A 710 -4.62 32.09 -4.88
C TRP A 710 -6.08 32.22 -5.34
N GLN A 711 -6.51 33.41 -5.75
CA GLN A 711 -7.90 33.64 -6.18
C GLN A 711 -8.25 32.85 -7.45
N GLU A 712 -7.33 32.79 -8.42
CA GLU A 712 -7.53 31.97 -9.63
C GLU A 712 -7.50 30.49 -9.29
N ALA A 713 -6.61 30.06 -8.39
CA ALA A 713 -6.55 28.69 -7.93
C ALA A 713 -7.88 28.26 -7.27
N ALA A 714 -8.44 29.11 -6.41
CA ALA A 714 -9.73 28.86 -5.77
C ALA A 714 -10.88 28.77 -6.79
N ARG A 715 -10.92 29.67 -7.78
CA ARG A 715 -11.94 29.66 -8.85
C ARG A 715 -11.91 28.37 -9.67
N HIS A 716 -10.72 27.89 -10.02
CA HIS A 716 -10.56 26.63 -10.74
C HIS A 716 -11.01 25.44 -9.85
N LEU A 717 -10.61 25.42 -8.59
CA LEU A 717 -10.98 24.33 -7.70
C LEU A 717 -12.49 24.30 -7.36
N GLN A 718 -13.15 25.45 -7.28
CA GLN A 718 -14.61 25.53 -7.14
C GLN A 718 -15.34 24.86 -8.31
N ARG A 719 -14.85 25.05 -9.54
CA ARG A 719 -15.39 24.35 -10.73
C ARG A 719 -15.16 22.84 -10.66
N SER A 720 -13.98 22.41 -10.18
CA SER A 720 -13.72 20.99 -9.91
C SER A 720 -14.75 20.43 -8.93
N ILE A 721 -15.00 21.12 -7.81
CA ILE A 721 -15.98 20.74 -6.79
C ILE A 721 -17.38 20.60 -7.38
N GLU A 722 -17.84 21.56 -8.20
CA GLU A 722 -19.15 21.49 -8.87
C GLU A 722 -19.28 20.21 -9.71
N ILE A 723 -18.26 19.88 -10.51
CA ILE A 723 -18.26 18.68 -11.36
C ILE A 723 -18.24 17.41 -10.51
N VAL A 724 -17.36 17.34 -9.51
CA VAL A 724 -17.25 16.17 -8.62
C VAL A 724 -18.55 15.97 -7.83
N GLU A 725 -19.20 17.05 -7.39
CA GLU A 725 -20.41 17.00 -6.55
C GLU A 725 -21.58 16.46 -7.36
N MET A 726 -21.70 16.87 -8.62
CA MET A 726 -22.67 16.30 -9.54
C MET A 726 -22.51 14.79 -9.68
N HIS A 727 -21.28 14.26 -9.70
CA HIS A 727 -21.01 12.83 -9.93
C HIS A 727 -21.18 11.99 -8.68
N HIS A 728 -20.58 12.41 -7.58
CA HIS A 728 -20.42 11.61 -6.38
C HIS A 728 -21.41 11.99 -5.26
N GLY A 729 -22.07 13.14 -5.39
CA GLY A 729 -22.95 13.69 -4.37
C GLY A 729 -22.20 14.55 -3.33
N PRO A 730 -22.93 15.40 -2.59
CA PRO A 730 -22.35 16.41 -1.69
C PRO A 730 -21.65 15.85 -0.45
N SER A 731 -21.98 14.62 -0.06
CA SER A 731 -21.46 13.95 1.14
C SER A 731 -20.42 12.88 0.81
N SER A 732 -19.81 12.90 -0.39
CA SER A 732 -18.85 11.88 -0.80
C SER A 732 -17.43 12.17 -0.29
N VAL A 733 -16.60 11.14 -0.17
CA VAL A 733 -15.19 11.29 0.20
C VAL A 733 -14.41 12.11 -0.84
N GLU A 734 -14.77 12.02 -2.12
CA GLU A 734 -14.18 12.84 -3.18
C GLU A 734 -14.41 14.33 -2.93
N ILE A 735 -15.62 14.72 -2.49
CA ILE A 735 -15.89 16.11 -2.11
C ILE A 735 -15.11 16.54 -0.89
N GLY A 736 -14.98 15.68 0.11
CA GLY A 736 -14.12 15.94 1.26
C GLY A 736 -12.67 16.25 0.86
N HIS A 737 -12.13 15.51 -0.12
CA HIS A 737 -10.77 15.75 -0.63
C HIS A 737 -10.64 17.04 -1.45
N GLU A 738 -11.62 17.37 -2.30
CA GLU A 738 -11.58 18.63 -3.07
C GLU A 738 -11.74 19.86 -2.14
N LEU A 739 -12.63 19.79 -1.15
CA LEU A 739 -12.77 20.84 -0.13
C LEU A 739 -11.52 20.98 0.72
N PHE A 740 -10.84 19.89 1.05
CA PHE A 740 -9.56 19.93 1.75
C PHE A 740 -8.50 20.72 0.96
N LYS A 741 -8.39 20.49 -0.35
CA LYS A 741 -7.49 21.30 -1.21
C LYS A 741 -7.92 22.76 -1.25
N LEU A 742 -9.23 23.04 -1.27
CA LEU A 742 -9.75 24.41 -1.31
C LEU A 742 -9.45 25.14 -0.01
N ALA A 743 -9.59 24.47 1.13
CA ALA A 743 -9.19 24.98 2.43
C ALA A 743 -7.70 25.37 2.41
N GLN A 744 -6.80 24.54 1.86
CA GLN A 744 -5.38 24.88 1.74
C GLN A 744 -5.13 26.12 0.87
N ILE A 745 -5.80 26.22 -0.28
CA ILE A 745 -5.68 27.38 -1.17
C ILE A 745 -6.15 28.66 -0.48
N LEU A 746 -7.32 28.63 0.16
CA LEU A 746 -7.91 29.79 0.83
C LEU A 746 -7.10 30.21 2.07
N PHE A 747 -6.61 29.24 2.85
CA PHE A 747 -5.73 29.47 3.98
C PHE A 747 -4.44 30.18 3.55
N ASN A 748 -3.76 29.66 2.53
CA ASN A 748 -2.52 30.27 2.00
C ASN A 748 -2.78 31.63 1.31
N GLY A 749 -3.98 31.82 0.76
CA GLY A 749 -4.45 33.09 0.20
C GLY A 749 -4.93 34.11 1.23
N PHE A 750 -4.93 33.78 2.53
CA PHE A 750 -5.47 34.61 3.62
C PHE A 750 -6.96 34.98 3.47
N ALA A 751 -7.75 34.16 2.77
CA ALA A 751 -9.20 34.33 2.65
C ALA A 751 -9.90 33.71 3.89
N VAL A 752 -9.76 34.36 5.05
CA VAL A 752 -10.03 33.76 6.37
C VAL A 752 -11.46 33.22 6.51
N SER A 753 -12.48 34.01 6.18
CA SER A 753 -13.88 33.60 6.35
C SER A 753 -14.24 32.40 5.45
N GLU A 754 -13.80 32.44 4.19
CA GLU A 754 -14.04 31.36 3.23
C GLU A 754 -13.26 30.09 3.62
N ALA A 755 -12.03 30.25 4.11
CA ALA A 755 -11.21 29.14 4.60
C ALA A 755 -11.88 28.45 5.79
N LEU A 756 -12.34 29.19 6.80
CA LEU A 756 -13.02 28.62 7.97
C LEU A 756 -14.30 27.85 7.59
N SER A 757 -15.13 28.42 6.71
CA SER A 757 -16.34 27.74 6.22
C SER A 757 -16.01 26.47 5.42
N THR A 758 -14.95 26.51 4.61
CA THR A 758 -14.52 25.37 3.80
C THR A 758 -13.91 24.27 4.68
N ILE A 759 -13.11 24.64 5.68
CA ILE A 759 -12.53 23.72 6.66
C ILE A 759 -13.64 22.98 7.42
N GLN A 760 -14.66 23.70 7.89
CA GLN A 760 -15.81 23.11 8.60
C GLN A 760 -16.51 22.05 7.74
N ARG A 761 -16.84 22.38 6.48
CA ARG A 761 -17.50 21.43 5.56
C ARG A 761 -16.60 20.23 5.21
N ALA A 762 -15.30 20.46 5.01
CA ALA A 762 -14.34 19.39 4.74
C ALA A 762 -14.19 18.43 5.94
N GLU A 763 -14.13 18.98 7.15
CA GLU A 763 -14.03 18.24 8.41
C GLU A 763 -15.27 17.35 8.61
N GLU A 764 -16.47 17.89 8.46
CA GLU A 764 -17.74 17.15 8.59
C GLU A 764 -17.81 15.93 7.67
N ILE A 765 -17.41 16.09 6.40
CA ILE A 765 -17.42 14.99 5.42
C ILE A 765 -16.29 13.99 5.69
N LEU A 766 -15.05 14.46 5.88
CA LEU A 766 -13.91 13.57 6.06
C LEU A 766 -13.96 12.79 7.38
N LEU A 767 -14.58 13.33 8.43
CA LEU A 767 -14.82 12.59 9.67
C LEU A 767 -15.68 11.35 9.45
N VAL A 768 -16.71 11.44 8.61
CA VAL A 768 -17.58 10.31 8.25
C VAL A 768 -16.80 9.19 7.55
N HIS A 769 -15.95 9.55 6.58
CA HIS A 769 -15.28 8.55 5.74
C HIS A 769 -13.95 8.04 6.32
N CYS A 770 -13.14 8.93 6.89
CA CYS A 770 -11.76 8.65 7.28
C CYS A 770 -11.63 8.49 8.81
N GLY A 771 -12.53 9.09 9.58
CA GLY A 771 -12.46 9.14 11.04
C GLY A 771 -11.41 10.12 11.58
N PRO A 772 -11.44 10.41 12.89
CA PRO A 772 -10.67 11.50 13.51
C PRO A 772 -9.14 11.28 13.53
N GLN A 773 -8.68 10.05 13.25
CA GLN A 773 -7.26 9.69 13.19
C GLN A 773 -6.60 10.10 11.86
N SER A 774 -7.38 10.56 10.87
CA SER A 774 -6.87 10.98 9.58
C SER A 774 -5.94 12.19 9.71
N THR A 775 -4.78 12.14 9.05
CA THR A 775 -3.82 13.25 9.01
C THR A 775 -4.39 14.49 8.32
N GLN A 776 -5.31 14.32 7.37
CA GLN A 776 -5.99 15.44 6.71
C GLN A 776 -6.90 16.19 7.69
N ILE A 777 -7.56 15.48 8.61
CA ILE A 777 -8.43 16.10 9.61
C ILE A 777 -7.59 16.85 10.64
N GLN A 778 -6.46 16.27 11.07
CA GLN A 778 -5.51 16.96 11.94
C GLN A 778 -4.99 18.25 11.31
N GLU A 779 -4.59 18.20 10.03
CA GLU A 779 -4.14 19.39 9.29
C GLU A 779 -5.23 20.47 9.19
N LEU A 780 -6.49 20.08 8.90
CA LEU A 780 -7.63 21.01 8.90
C LEU A 780 -7.84 21.67 10.27
N GLN A 781 -7.71 20.91 11.36
CA GLN A 781 -7.87 21.42 12.72
C GLN A 781 -6.73 22.37 13.12
N GLU A 782 -5.50 22.07 12.72
CA GLU A 782 -4.34 22.95 12.91
C GLU A 782 -4.52 24.27 12.13
N MET A 783 -4.94 24.19 10.85
CA MET A 783 -5.25 25.37 10.04
C MET A 783 -6.36 26.21 10.66
N LYS A 784 -7.44 25.57 11.13
CA LYS A 784 -8.57 26.23 11.82
C LYS A 784 -8.09 26.99 13.05
N THR A 785 -7.28 26.35 13.89
CA THR A 785 -6.73 26.93 15.11
C THR A 785 -5.87 28.16 14.79
N CYS A 786 -4.97 28.03 13.79
CA CYS A 786 -4.12 29.13 13.34
C CYS A 786 -4.94 30.34 12.87
N LEU A 787 -6.02 30.13 12.12
CA LEU A 787 -6.88 31.23 11.65
C LEU A 787 -7.65 31.91 12.81
N LEU A 788 -8.09 31.15 13.81
CA LEU A 788 -8.84 31.67 14.97
C LEU A 788 -7.95 32.48 15.92
N GLU A 789 -6.65 32.19 15.98
CA GLU A 789 -5.68 32.90 16.80
C GLU A 789 -5.12 34.17 16.13
N LEU A 790 -5.55 34.50 14.91
CA LEU A 790 -5.09 35.70 14.21
C LEU A 790 -5.49 36.99 14.94
N PRO A 791 -4.57 37.96 15.09
CA PRO A 791 -4.88 39.27 15.66
C PRO A 791 -6.05 39.96 14.94
N ARG A 792 -6.93 40.63 15.72
CA ARG A 792 -8.09 41.39 15.19
C ARG A 792 -7.74 42.42 14.11
N SER A 793 -6.51 42.92 14.08
CA SER A 793 -6.03 43.87 13.07
C SER A 793 -5.85 43.26 11.68
N ILE A 794 -5.64 41.94 11.59
CA ILE A 794 -5.54 41.20 10.32
C ILE A 794 -6.94 40.84 9.83
N LEU A 795 -7.81 40.40 10.74
CA LEU A 795 -9.21 40.03 10.45
C LEU A 795 -10.07 41.19 9.88
N GLN A 796 -9.68 42.45 10.09
CA GLN A 796 -10.39 43.62 9.55
C GLN A 796 -9.93 44.03 8.14
N ARG A 797 -8.86 43.44 7.61
CA ARG A 797 -8.27 43.75 6.29
C ARG A 797 -8.48 42.65 5.24
N THR A 798 -8.98 41.50 5.67
CA THR A 798 -9.29 40.28 4.91
C THR A 798 -10.78 40.04 4.99
#